data_AF-A0A4X1UDF7-F1
#
_entry.id   AF-A0A4X1UDF7-F1
#
_cell.length_a   1.000
_cell.length_b   1.000
_cell.length_c   1.000
_cell.angle_alpha   90.00
_cell.angle_beta   90.00
_cell.angle_gamma   90.00
#
_symmetry.space_group_name_H-M   'P 1'
#
loop_
_entity.id
_entity.type
_entity.pdbx_description
1 polymer ?
#
loop_
_entity_poly.entity_id
_entity_poly.type
_entity_poly.pdbx_seq_one_letter_code
_entity_poly.pdbx_strand_id
1 'polypeptide(L)'
;MLKLFFLISLTCLVRSDTDETCPSFTKLSFHSAVVGTGLSVKLMLYTRRNPTCAQAINSTALGNLNMTQKTTFIVHGFRPTGSPPIWMEDLVAGLLSVEDMNVVVVDWNRGATTVMYNHASSKTRKVAVVLKEFIDQMLAGGASLDDIYMIGVSLGAHIAGFVGKMYDGQLGRITGLDPAGPLFNGRPPEDRLDPGDAQFIDVIHSDIDALGYKEPLGNIDFYPNGGLDQPGCPKTIFGGMQYFKCDHQRSVYLYLSSLREKCTITAYPCDSYRDYRNGKCVHCGTPQMESCPLLGYYADNWKDYLRKKDPPMTKAFFDTAGEKPFCIYHYFVDIITWNKNIRRGSITIKLRDKAGNTTESKINHEPATFQKYHQVSLLARFSQDLDKVSAISLVFSTGSVIGPKYKLRILRMKLRSLAHPERPQLCRSLWFPSDVAELRELSEVLREYRKEHQAYVFLLFCSAYLYKQGFAIPGSSFLNVLAGALFGPWLGLLLCCVLASVGATCCYLLSSVFGKQLVVSYFPDKVALLQRKVEENRNSLFFFLLFLRLFPMTPNWFLNLSAPILNIPIVQFFFSVLIGLIPYNFICVQTGSILSTLTSLDAIFSWETAFKLLAIALVALVPGTLIKKFSQKNLYLNETSNTHHVNSRKHT
;
A
#
# COMPACT_ATOMS: atom_id res chain seq x y z
N MET A 1 -68.23 -9.04 48.53
CA MET A 1 -67.46 -9.90 49.45
C MET A 1 -67.03 -11.12 48.66
N LEU A 2 -66.05 -11.00 47.76
CA LEU A 2 -64.65 -10.60 47.97
C LEU A 2 -63.84 -11.80 48.43
N LYS A 3 -63.14 -12.39 47.44
CA LYS A 3 -61.73 -12.80 47.50
C LYS A 3 -61.20 -13.11 48.91
N LEU A 4 -61.27 -14.38 49.32
CA LEU A 4 -60.42 -14.94 50.36
C LEU A 4 -60.41 -16.46 50.15
N PHE A 5 -59.30 -17.15 50.42
CA PHE A 5 -59.05 -18.59 50.22
C PHE A 5 -58.34 -19.04 48.92
N PHE A 6 -57.42 -18.23 48.39
CA PHE A 6 -56.37 -18.74 47.50
C PHE A 6 -54.97 -18.18 47.79
N LEU A 7 -54.66 -17.94 49.07
CA LEU A 7 -53.36 -17.38 49.44
C LEU A 7 -52.90 -17.75 50.85
N ILE A 8 -52.96 -19.03 51.23
CA ILE A 8 -52.22 -19.54 52.40
C ILE A 8 -51.72 -20.97 52.12
N SER A 9 -50.79 -21.13 51.17
CA SER A 9 -49.94 -22.34 51.10
C SER A 9 -48.62 -22.12 50.33
N LEU A 10 -47.99 -20.95 50.49
CA LEU A 10 -46.64 -20.71 49.94
C LEU A 10 -45.78 -19.88 50.90
N THR A 11 -45.73 -20.26 52.17
CA THR A 11 -44.76 -19.76 53.14
C THR A 11 -44.00 -20.93 53.75
N CYS A 12 -43.29 -21.66 52.89
CA CYS A 12 -42.16 -22.51 53.25
C CYS A 12 -41.22 -22.53 52.06
N LEU A 13 -39.94 -22.21 52.31
CA LEU A 13 -38.84 -21.95 51.38
C LEU A 13 -38.81 -20.57 50.69
N VAL A 14 -38.82 -19.50 51.50
CA VAL A 14 -37.85 -18.43 51.23
C VAL A 14 -36.58 -18.83 51.97
N ARG A 15 -35.69 -19.53 51.26
CA ARG A 15 -34.28 -19.58 51.64
C ARG A 15 -33.84 -18.12 51.60
N SER A 16 -33.48 -17.58 52.76
CA SER A 16 -32.78 -16.31 52.86
C SER A 16 -31.43 -16.50 52.16
N ASP A 17 -31.39 -16.31 50.84
CA ASP A 17 -30.14 -15.97 50.18
C ASP A 17 -29.76 -14.60 50.75
N THR A 18 -28.76 -14.63 51.63
CA THR A 18 -28.02 -13.43 52.00
C THR A 18 -27.48 -12.86 50.69
N ASP A 19 -28.09 -11.76 50.24
CA ASP A 19 -27.69 -11.01 49.06
C ASP A 19 -26.31 -10.39 49.34
N GLU A 20 -25.24 -11.18 49.22
CA GLU A 20 -23.86 -10.69 49.33
C GLU A 20 -23.59 -9.76 48.15
N THR A 21 -23.85 -8.47 48.36
CA THR A 21 -23.57 -7.43 47.37
C THR A 21 -22.09 -7.41 47.03
N CYS A 22 -21.75 -7.66 45.76
CA CYS A 22 -20.38 -7.63 45.27
C CYS A 22 -19.71 -6.28 45.57
N PRO A 23 -18.50 -6.26 46.16
CA PRO A 23 -17.67 -5.07 46.28
C PRO A 23 -17.59 -4.27 44.97
N SER A 24 -18.12 -3.05 45.00
CA SER A 24 -18.06 -2.12 43.87
C SER A 24 -17.01 -1.03 44.08
N PHE A 25 -16.59 -0.42 42.97
CA PHE A 25 -15.65 0.71 42.96
C PHE A 25 -16.27 1.92 43.68
N THR A 26 -15.49 2.58 44.53
CA THR A 26 -15.94 3.73 45.31
C THR A 26 -16.39 4.86 44.39
N LYS A 27 -17.67 5.22 44.41
CA LYS A 27 -18.22 6.37 43.68
C LYS A 27 -18.39 7.54 44.64
N LEU A 28 -17.76 8.67 44.32
CA LEU A 28 -17.87 9.90 45.10
C LEU A 28 -18.59 10.98 44.30
N SER A 29 -19.17 11.95 45.02
CA SER A 29 -19.81 13.12 44.41
C SER A 29 -18.80 14.25 44.19
N PHE A 30 -19.17 15.23 43.37
CA PHE A 30 -18.36 16.43 43.19
C PHE A 30 -18.15 17.20 44.51
N HIS A 31 -19.13 17.18 45.41
CA HIS A 31 -19.00 17.76 46.75
C HIS A 31 -17.81 17.14 47.52
N SER A 32 -17.62 15.82 47.44
CA SER A 32 -16.46 15.14 48.03
C SER A 32 -15.13 15.60 47.43
N ALA A 33 -15.10 16.00 46.15
CA ALA A 33 -13.89 16.53 45.51
C ALA A 33 -13.52 17.94 46.00
N VAL A 34 -14.52 18.74 46.40
CA VAL A 34 -14.32 20.10 46.91
C VAL A 34 -13.93 20.08 48.39
N VAL A 35 -14.68 19.35 49.23
CA VAL A 35 -14.41 19.26 50.67
C VAL A 35 -13.16 18.40 50.95
N GLY A 36 -12.84 17.49 50.02
CA GLY A 36 -11.78 16.51 50.18
C GLY A 36 -12.26 15.29 50.96
N THR A 37 -11.50 14.19 50.85
CA THR A 37 -11.76 12.99 51.62
C THR A 37 -10.44 12.42 52.19
N GLY A 38 -10.53 11.59 53.22
CA GLY A 38 -9.38 10.85 53.75
C GLY A 38 -8.85 9.82 52.74
N LEU A 39 -7.59 9.40 52.88
CA LEU A 39 -7.05 8.30 52.07
C LEU A 39 -7.60 6.96 52.58
N SER A 40 -8.18 6.19 51.67
CA SER A 40 -8.55 4.79 51.90
C SER A 40 -8.29 4.04 50.60
N VAL A 41 -7.66 2.88 50.71
CA VAL A 41 -7.34 2.00 49.58
C VAL A 41 -8.15 0.72 49.77
N LYS A 42 -8.93 0.38 48.76
CA LYS A 42 -9.71 -0.85 48.67
C LYS A 42 -9.12 -1.71 47.56
N LEU A 43 -8.84 -2.97 47.86
CA LEU A 43 -8.34 -3.94 46.90
C LEU A 43 -9.49 -4.87 46.51
N MET A 44 -9.71 -5.02 45.21
CA MET A 44 -10.80 -5.81 44.65
C MET A 44 -10.22 -6.87 43.72
N LEU A 45 -10.30 -8.14 44.15
CA LEU A 45 -9.81 -9.30 43.42
C LEU A 45 -10.86 -9.77 42.41
N TYR A 46 -10.42 -9.92 41.17
CA TYR A 46 -11.12 -10.61 40.09
C TYR A 46 -10.27 -11.79 39.64
N THR A 47 -10.95 -12.88 39.29
CA THR A 47 -10.32 -14.08 38.73
C THR A 47 -11.19 -14.57 37.58
N ARG A 48 -10.70 -15.53 36.80
CA ARG A 48 -11.51 -16.13 35.73
C ARG A 48 -12.79 -16.80 36.25
N ARG A 49 -12.79 -17.25 37.51
CA ARG A 49 -13.98 -17.81 38.18
C ARG A 49 -15.02 -16.74 38.51
N ASN A 50 -14.55 -15.55 38.92
CA ASN A 50 -15.39 -14.42 39.31
C ASN A 50 -15.02 -13.16 38.48
N PRO A 51 -15.33 -13.13 37.17
CA PRO A 51 -14.89 -12.06 36.29
C PRO A 51 -15.69 -10.76 36.46
N THR A 52 -16.91 -10.83 37.00
CA THR A 52 -17.84 -9.69 37.14
C THR A 52 -18.07 -9.27 38.59
N CYS A 53 -17.90 -10.17 39.55
CA CYS A 53 -18.12 -9.92 40.97
C CYS A 53 -16.78 -9.97 41.71
N ALA A 54 -16.29 -8.81 42.16
CA ALA A 54 -15.02 -8.73 42.86
C ALA A 54 -15.12 -9.32 44.27
N GLN A 55 -14.02 -9.88 44.78
CA GLN A 55 -13.86 -10.18 46.19
C GLN A 55 -13.04 -9.07 46.84
N ALA A 56 -13.51 -8.51 47.96
CA ALA A 56 -12.73 -7.54 48.73
C ALA A 56 -11.61 -8.28 49.46
N ILE A 57 -10.36 -7.85 49.24
CA ILE A 57 -9.17 -8.42 49.86
C ILE A 57 -8.43 -7.34 50.65
N ASN A 58 -7.66 -7.77 51.65
CA ASN A 58 -6.77 -6.90 52.42
C ASN A 58 -5.61 -7.73 52.99
N SER A 59 -4.73 -7.11 53.77
CA SER A 59 -3.56 -7.77 54.35
C SER A 59 -3.88 -8.90 55.34
N THR A 60 -5.10 -8.95 55.91
CA THR A 60 -5.54 -10.01 56.84
C THR A 60 -6.48 -11.03 56.21
N ALA A 61 -7.06 -10.72 55.05
CA ALA A 61 -8.00 -11.54 54.30
C ALA A 61 -7.58 -11.55 52.83
N LEU A 62 -6.75 -12.55 52.47
CA LEU A 62 -6.21 -12.72 51.12
C LEU A 62 -7.24 -13.27 50.12
N GLY A 63 -8.43 -13.66 50.58
CA GLY A 63 -9.52 -14.15 49.74
C GLY A 63 -9.14 -15.40 48.95
N ASN A 64 -9.63 -15.50 47.71
CA ASN A 64 -9.36 -16.62 46.81
C ASN A 64 -8.11 -16.40 45.95
N LEU A 65 -7.14 -15.61 46.43
CA LEU A 65 -5.93 -15.30 45.68
C LEU A 65 -5.06 -16.55 45.54
N ASN A 66 -4.71 -16.90 44.30
CA ASN A 66 -3.82 -18.02 44.04
C ASN A 66 -2.36 -17.53 43.95
N MET A 67 -1.55 -17.86 44.96
CA MET A 67 -0.17 -17.37 45.08
C MET A 67 0.76 -17.86 43.97
N THR A 68 0.42 -18.95 43.28
CA THR A 68 1.22 -19.48 42.17
C THR A 68 0.86 -18.87 40.82
N GLN A 69 -0.16 -18.01 40.76
CA GLN A 69 -0.59 -17.34 39.52
C GLN A 69 -0.06 -15.93 39.47
N LYS A 70 0.23 -15.48 38.24
CA LYS A 70 0.52 -14.08 37.94
C LYS A 70 -0.55 -13.18 38.56
N THR A 71 -0.10 -12.12 39.24
CA THR A 71 -0.99 -11.16 39.88
C THR A 71 -0.80 -9.78 39.26
N THR A 72 -1.84 -9.32 38.56
CA THR A 72 -1.87 -8.05 37.87
C THR A 72 -2.62 -7.00 38.67
N PHE A 73 -1.92 -5.97 39.15
CA PHE A 73 -2.51 -4.82 39.82
C PHE A 73 -2.90 -3.75 38.81
N ILE A 74 -4.14 -3.26 38.87
CA ILE A 74 -4.58 -2.12 38.06
C ILE A 74 -4.73 -0.91 38.99
N VAL A 75 -3.88 0.10 38.79
CA VAL A 75 -3.83 1.32 39.61
C VAL A 75 -4.29 2.52 38.81
N HIS A 76 -5.46 3.07 39.15
CA HIS A 76 -5.99 4.26 38.47
C HIS A 76 -5.27 5.55 38.92
N GLY A 77 -5.54 6.67 38.24
CA GLY A 77 -4.96 7.97 38.54
C GLY A 77 -5.91 8.97 39.17
N PHE A 78 -5.66 10.26 38.91
CA PHE A 78 -6.44 11.41 39.42
C PHE A 78 -7.92 11.38 39.00
N ARG A 79 -8.82 11.81 39.90
CA ARG A 79 -10.28 11.71 39.74
C ARG A 79 -10.99 12.99 40.22
N PRO A 80 -10.96 14.10 39.46
CA PRO A 80 -11.50 15.38 39.91
C PRO A 80 -13.02 15.37 40.19
N THR A 81 -13.75 14.38 39.68
CA THR A 81 -15.20 14.23 39.85
C THR A 81 -15.59 13.06 40.76
N GLY A 82 -14.63 12.24 41.19
CA GLY A 82 -14.91 11.03 41.97
C GLY A 82 -15.63 9.90 41.24
N SER A 83 -15.81 10.03 39.92
CA SER A 83 -16.44 9.00 39.10
C SER A 83 -15.50 7.81 38.86
N PRO A 84 -16.01 6.56 38.89
CA PRO A 84 -15.23 5.38 38.51
C PRO A 84 -14.66 5.46 37.09
N PRO A 85 -13.53 4.80 36.80
CA PRO A 85 -12.99 4.69 35.45
C PRO A 85 -13.92 3.84 34.56
N ILE A 86 -14.38 4.40 33.43
CA ILE A 86 -15.28 3.68 32.49
C ILE A 86 -14.63 2.47 31.81
N TRP A 87 -13.30 2.43 31.74
CA TRP A 87 -12.52 1.38 31.08
C TRP A 87 -12.14 0.23 32.03
N MET A 88 -12.46 0.33 33.32
CA MET A 88 -11.98 -0.60 34.35
C MET A 88 -12.44 -2.03 34.08
N GLU A 89 -13.75 -2.22 33.88
CA GLU A 89 -14.35 -3.54 33.65
C GLU A 89 -13.85 -4.18 32.35
N ASP A 90 -13.75 -3.37 31.28
CA ASP A 90 -13.18 -3.79 29.99
C ASP A 90 -11.74 -4.31 30.13
N LEU A 91 -10.94 -3.69 31.01
CA LEU A 91 -9.54 -4.06 31.23
C LEU A 91 -9.41 -5.33 32.06
N VAL A 92 -10.21 -5.45 33.12
CA VAL A 92 -10.29 -6.69 33.92
C VAL A 92 -10.70 -7.86 33.03
N ALA A 93 -11.79 -7.71 32.26
CA ALA A 93 -12.26 -8.74 31.35
C ALA A 93 -11.23 -9.08 30.27
N GLY A 94 -10.56 -8.07 29.69
CA GLY A 94 -9.51 -8.27 28.70
C GLY A 94 -8.33 -9.08 29.24
N LEU A 95 -7.84 -8.76 30.43
CA LEU A 95 -6.72 -9.49 31.07
C LEU A 95 -7.10 -10.95 31.39
N LEU A 96 -8.27 -11.17 31.98
CA LEU A 96 -8.75 -12.52 32.30
C LEU A 96 -9.02 -13.38 31.06
N SER A 97 -9.26 -12.74 29.91
CA SER A 97 -9.48 -13.42 28.63
C SER A 97 -8.20 -13.97 28.00
N VAL A 98 -7.03 -13.36 28.27
CA VAL A 98 -5.76 -13.76 27.64
C VAL A 98 -4.95 -14.75 28.46
N GLU A 99 -5.04 -14.69 29.79
CA GLU A 99 -4.26 -15.56 30.70
C GLU A 99 -5.04 -15.78 32.00
N ASP A 100 -4.84 -16.94 32.64
CA ASP A 100 -5.47 -17.23 33.94
C ASP A 100 -4.63 -16.61 35.05
N MET A 101 -5.12 -15.52 35.64
CA MET A 101 -4.36 -14.67 36.56
C MET A 101 -5.25 -14.11 37.67
N ASN A 102 -4.63 -13.64 38.74
CA ASN A 102 -5.29 -12.76 39.71
C ASN A 102 -5.28 -11.33 39.16
N VAL A 103 -6.43 -10.67 39.07
CA VAL A 103 -6.51 -9.24 38.72
C VAL A 103 -6.96 -8.46 39.93
N VAL A 104 -6.10 -7.57 40.46
CA VAL A 104 -6.38 -6.76 41.66
C VAL A 104 -6.59 -5.31 41.25
N VAL A 105 -7.83 -4.85 41.31
CA VAL A 105 -8.15 -3.43 41.11
C VAL A 105 -7.85 -2.67 42.40
N VAL A 106 -7.00 -1.65 42.30
CA VAL A 106 -6.63 -0.76 43.40
C VAL A 106 -7.50 0.48 43.37
N ASP A 107 -8.56 0.48 44.17
CA ASP A 107 -9.44 1.63 44.35
C ASP A 107 -8.92 2.51 45.49
N TRP A 108 -8.23 3.59 45.11
CA TRP A 108 -7.81 4.65 46.03
C TRP A 108 -8.60 5.94 45.77
N ASN A 109 -9.82 5.84 45.23
CA ASN A 109 -10.58 6.97 44.73
C ASN A 109 -10.86 8.03 45.81
N ARG A 110 -10.92 7.63 47.09
CA ARG A 110 -10.99 8.57 48.21
C ARG A 110 -9.75 9.49 48.30
N GLY A 111 -8.56 8.98 48.05
CA GLY A 111 -7.34 9.79 47.94
C GLY A 111 -7.20 10.53 46.61
N ALA A 112 -7.75 9.99 45.52
CA ALA A 112 -7.64 10.56 44.17
C ALA A 112 -8.67 11.65 43.87
N THR A 113 -9.76 11.71 44.65
CA THR A 113 -10.88 12.63 44.42
C THR A 113 -10.67 13.95 45.13
N THR A 114 -10.20 14.92 44.36
CA THR A 114 -10.05 16.30 44.83
C THR A 114 -9.96 17.24 43.62
N VAL A 115 -10.35 18.50 43.79
CA VAL A 115 -10.07 19.56 42.81
C VAL A 115 -8.60 20.01 42.82
N MET A 116 -7.87 19.73 43.90
CA MET A 116 -6.47 20.14 44.10
C MET A 116 -5.52 19.01 43.72
N TYR A 117 -4.97 19.06 42.51
CA TYR A 117 -4.07 18.01 41.98
C TYR A 117 -2.90 17.67 42.93
N ASN A 118 -2.27 18.69 43.54
CA ASN A 118 -1.17 18.51 44.50
C ASN A 118 -1.57 17.63 45.70
N HIS A 119 -2.82 17.72 46.16
CA HIS A 119 -3.30 16.90 47.26
C HIS A 119 -3.37 15.42 46.85
N ALA A 120 -3.93 15.10 45.69
CA ALA A 120 -3.95 13.72 45.17
C ALA A 120 -2.52 13.20 44.94
N SER A 121 -1.67 14.00 44.30
CA SER A 121 -0.26 13.65 44.05
C SER A 121 0.50 13.33 45.34
N SER A 122 0.28 14.09 46.42
CA SER A 122 0.94 13.86 47.72
C SER A 122 0.56 12.53 48.39
N LYS A 123 -0.56 11.90 47.99
CA LYS A 123 -1.01 10.62 48.56
C LYS A 123 -0.43 9.40 47.85
N THR A 124 0.14 9.57 46.65
CA THR A 124 0.67 8.47 45.83
C THR A 124 1.65 7.56 46.58
N ARG A 125 2.63 8.14 47.30
CA ARG A 125 3.57 7.39 48.14
C ARG A 125 2.88 6.57 49.24
N LYS A 126 1.84 7.13 49.86
CA LYS A 126 1.07 6.42 50.90
C LYS A 126 0.28 5.26 50.32
N VAL A 127 -0.27 5.40 49.12
CA VAL A 127 -0.91 4.27 48.41
C VAL A 127 0.11 3.18 48.12
N ALA A 128 1.30 3.55 47.65
CA ALA A 128 2.38 2.59 47.38
C ALA A 128 2.77 1.79 48.63
N VAL A 129 2.87 2.43 49.81
CA VAL A 129 3.13 1.73 51.08
C VAL A 129 2.04 0.70 51.40
N VAL A 130 0.76 1.05 51.23
CA VAL A 130 -0.35 0.08 51.43
C VAL A 130 -0.26 -1.10 50.46
N LEU A 131 0.12 -0.86 49.21
CA LEU A 131 0.31 -1.93 48.23
C LEU A 131 1.51 -2.81 48.56
N LYS A 132 2.61 -2.23 49.06
CA LYS A 132 3.77 -2.99 49.55
C LYS A 132 3.37 -3.90 50.69
N GLU A 133 2.67 -3.38 51.71
CA GLU A 133 2.22 -4.20 52.85
C GLU A 133 1.37 -5.39 52.39
N PHE A 134 0.52 -5.19 51.38
CA PHE A 134 -0.27 -6.28 50.80
C PHE A 134 0.59 -7.29 50.02
N ILE A 135 1.52 -6.82 49.18
CA ILE A 135 2.43 -7.69 48.43
C ILE A 135 3.34 -8.47 49.38
N ASP A 136 3.83 -7.88 50.48
CA ASP A 136 4.62 -8.57 51.49
C ASP A 136 3.85 -9.77 52.10
N GLN A 137 2.53 -9.65 52.29
CA GLN A 137 1.69 -10.79 52.71
C GLN A 137 1.54 -11.86 51.62
N MET A 138 1.47 -11.47 50.34
CA MET A 138 1.46 -12.42 49.24
C MET A 138 2.79 -13.20 49.16
N LEU A 139 3.92 -12.51 49.32
CA LEU A 139 5.24 -13.14 49.34
C LEU A 139 5.38 -14.11 50.52
N ALA A 140 4.90 -13.72 51.70
CA ALA A 140 4.82 -14.62 52.86
C ALA A 140 3.92 -15.85 52.59
N GLY A 141 2.91 -15.70 51.73
CA GLY A 141 2.05 -16.77 51.23
C GLY A 141 2.65 -17.61 50.10
N GLY A 142 3.87 -17.30 49.63
CA GLY A 142 4.59 -18.05 48.59
C GLY A 142 4.52 -17.48 47.18
N ALA A 143 4.00 -16.26 46.99
CA ALA A 143 4.06 -15.58 45.69
C ALA A 143 5.50 -15.18 45.32
N SER A 144 5.80 -15.07 44.02
CA SER A 144 7.07 -14.52 43.51
C SER A 144 6.92 -13.07 43.07
N LEU A 145 7.96 -12.25 43.25
CA LEU A 145 8.03 -10.90 42.69
C LEU A 145 8.04 -10.92 41.14
N ASP A 146 8.54 -11.99 40.53
CA ASP A 146 8.53 -12.21 39.07
C ASP A 146 7.11 -12.25 38.51
N ASP A 147 6.15 -12.72 39.31
CA ASP A 147 4.74 -12.89 38.95
C ASP A 147 3.90 -11.65 39.27
N ILE A 148 4.50 -10.60 39.84
CA ILE A 148 3.83 -9.33 40.10
C ILE A 148 3.93 -8.42 38.88
N TYR A 149 2.76 -8.08 38.34
CA TYR A 149 2.61 -7.16 37.22
C TYR A 149 1.77 -5.95 37.66
N MET A 150 2.24 -4.72 37.42
CA MET A 150 1.48 -3.51 37.75
C MET A 150 1.18 -2.66 36.51
N ILE A 151 -0.11 -2.38 36.27
CA ILE A 151 -0.58 -1.47 35.23
C ILE A 151 -1.04 -0.18 35.91
N GLY A 152 -0.28 0.90 35.73
CA GLY A 152 -0.56 2.19 36.35
C GLY A 152 -1.01 3.23 35.33
N VAL A 153 -2.14 3.89 35.58
CA VAL A 153 -2.68 4.96 34.70
C VAL A 153 -2.46 6.33 35.33
N SER A 154 -1.89 7.30 34.60
CA SER A 154 -1.65 8.66 35.13
C SER A 154 -0.83 8.61 36.44
N LEU A 155 -1.32 9.18 37.54
CA LEU A 155 -0.70 9.06 38.87
C LEU A 155 -0.46 7.60 39.31
N GLY A 156 -1.26 6.66 38.82
CA GLY A 156 -1.10 5.23 39.10
C GLY A 156 0.21 4.66 38.58
N ALA A 157 0.78 5.20 37.50
CA ALA A 157 2.08 4.78 36.97
C ALA A 157 3.21 5.07 37.97
N HIS A 158 3.18 6.25 38.61
CA HIS A 158 4.16 6.60 39.64
C HIS A 158 3.92 5.82 40.93
N ILE A 159 2.67 5.51 41.29
CA ILE A 159 2.38 4.60 42.42
C ILE A 159 3.04 3.23 42.17
N ALA A 160 2.91 2.67 40.97
CA ALA A 160 3.56 1.41 40.60
C ALA A 160 5.09 1.50 40.68
N GLY A 161 5.69 2.59 40.15
CA GLY A 161 7.13 2.83 40.29
C GLY A 161 7.59 2.90 41.74
N PHE A 162 6.86 3.62 42.61
CA PHE A 162 7.18 3.67 44.03
C PHE A 162 7.09 2.30 44.72
N VAL A 163 6.15 1.44 44.33
CA VAL A 163 6.11 0.05 44.85
C VAL A 163 7.34 -0.71 44.38
N GLY A 164 7.64 -0.66 43.07
CA GLY A 164 8.80 -1.32 42.48
C GLY A 164 10.13 -0.93 43.10
N LYS A 165 10.31 0.36 43.37
CA LYS A 165 11.46 0.90 44.09
C LYS A 165 11.63 0.32 45.48
N MET A 166 10.54 0.08 46.22
CA MET A 166 10.60 -0.54 47.56
C MET A 166 10.93 -2.05 47.54
N TYR A 167 11.07 -2.63 46.36
CA TYR A 167 11.55 -3.99 46.10
C TYR A 167 12.85 -3.99 45.27
N ASP A 168 13.58 -2.86 45.22
CA ASP A 168 14.85 -2.72 44.49
C ASP A 168 14.75 -3.15 43.02
N GLY A 169 13.61 -2.85 42.37
CA GLY A 169 13.41 -3.14 40.96
C GLY A 169 13.07 -4.60 40.62
N GLN A 170 12.79 -5.43 41.63
CA GLN A 170 12.60 -6.87 41.43
C GLN A 170 11.20 -7.27 40.95
N LEU A 171 10.23 -6.35 40.90
CA LEU A 171 8.91 -6.63 40.33
C LEU A 171 9.02 -7.12 38.88
N GLY A 172 8.21 -8.11 38.50
CA GLY A 172 8.28 -8.74 37.18
C GLY A 172 8.06 -7.79 36.02
N ARG A 173 7.05 -6.91 36.11
CA ARG A 173 6.73 -5.91 35.08
C ARG A 173 5.95 -4.70 35.63
N ILE A 174 6.21 -3.52 35.07
CA ILE A 174 5.34 -2.34 35.22
C ILE A 174 4.95 -1.80 33.84
N THR A 175 3.67 -1.54 33.61
CA THR A 175 3.20 -0.80 32.44
C THR A 175 2.65 0.56 32.85
N GLY A 176 3.26 1.62 32.31
CA GLY A 176 2.82 3.00 32.49
C GLY A 176 1.87 3.44 31.37
N LEU A 177 0.60 3.64 31.69
CA LEU A 177 -0.40 4.14 30.74
C LEU A 177 -0.56 5.65 30.93
N ASP A 178 0.11 6.39 30.07
CA ASP A 178 0.26 7.85 30.09
C ASP A 178 0.57 8.39 31.50
N PRO A 179 1.77 8.11 32.04
CA PRO A 179 2.19 8.58 33.35
C PRO A 179 2.02 10.09 33.49
N ALA A 180 1.66 10.58 34.68
CA ALA A 180 1.33 11.98 34.86
C ALA A 180 2.58 12.89 34.75
N GLY A 181 2.53 13.90 33.89
CA GLY A 181 3.59 14.89 33.75
C GLY A 181 3.63 15.94 34.88
N PRO A 182 2.50 16.58 35.26
CA PRO A 182 2.52 17.64 36.27
C PRO A 182 3.05 17.15 37.63
N LEU A 183 3.98 17.91 38.20
CA LEU A 183 4.77 17.62 39.42
C LEU A 183 5.84 16.52 39.31
N PHE A 184 5.85 15.74 38.22
CA PHE A 184 6.81 14.66 38.00
C PHE A 184 7.85 14.99 36.92
N ASN A 185 7.49 15.71 35.86
CA ASN A 185 8.42 16.08 34.79
C ASN A 185 9.69 16.74 35.34
N GLY A 186 10.85 16.20 34.98
CA GLY A 186 12.16 16.69 35.44
C GLY A 186 12.52 16.33 36.88
N ARG A 187 11.69 15.55 37.58
CA ARG A 187 12.01 15.00 38.90
C ARG A 187 13.06 13.89 38.79
N PRO A 188 13.87 13.71 39.84
CA PRO A 188 14.85 12.63 39.87
C PRO A 188 14.15 11.26 39.99
N PRO A 189 14.84 10.15 39.63
CA PRO A 189 14.26 8.79 39.62
C PRO A 189 13.51 8.41 40.90
N GLU A 190 13.94 8.89 42.07
CA GLU A 190 13.28 8.63 43.35
C GLU A 190 11.87 9.18 43.51
N ASP A 191 11.50 10.16 42.69
CA ASP A 191 10.25 10.90 42.77
C ASP A 191 9.27 10.58 41.63
N ARG A 192 9.58 9.60 40.77
CA ARG A 192 8.75 9.21 39.62
C ARG A 192 8.93 7.72 39.30
N LEU A 193 8.28 7.28 38.21
CA LEU A 193 8.55 5.98 37.60
C LEU A 193 9.94 6.05 36.94
N ASP A 194 10.69 4.97 36.93
CA ASP A 194 12.02 4.89 36.33
C ASP A 194 12.31 3.47 35.81
N PRO A 195 13.14 3.28 34.76
CA PRO A 195 13.48 1.96 34.25
C PRO A 195 14.07 0.99 35.29
N GLY A 196 14.60 1.50 36.41
CA GLY A 196 15.09 0.69 37.53
C GLY A 196 14.01 0.16 38.49
N ASP A 197 12.74 0.53 38.34
CA ASP A 197 11.67 0.17 39.29
C ASP A 197 11.10 -1.25 39.07
N ALA A 198 11.42 -1.90 37.95
CA ALA A 198 11.02 -3.28 37.69
C ALA A 198 11.96 -3.95 36.70
N GLN A 199 11.82 -5.27 36.61
CA GLN A 199 12.55 -6.12 35.68
C GLN A 199 12.28 -5.83 34.20
N PHE A 200 11.12 -5.26 33.90
CA PHE A 200 10.71 -4.79 32.58
C PHE A 200 9.65 -3.70 32.73
N ILE A 201 9.86 -2.58 32.05
CA ILE A 201 8.92 -1.46 32.05
C ILE A 201 8.59 -1.06 30.62
N ASP A 202 7.31 -1.00 30.31
CA ASP A 202 6.80 -0.49 29.05
C ASP A 202 5.82 0.67 29.28
N VAL A 203 5.97 1.75 28.52
CA VAL A 203 5.21 2.98 28.75
C VAL A 203 4.53 3.43 27.48
N ILE A 204 3.26 3.81 27.56
CA ILE A 204 2.50 4.38 26.43
C ILE A 204 2.25 5.87 26.72
N HIS A 205 2.90 6.73 25.96
CA HIS A 205 2.79 8.18 26.04
C HIS A 205 1.78 8.70 25.01
N SER A 206 0.63 9.20 25.46
CA SER A 206 -0.45 9.64 24.57
C SER A 206 -0.82 11.11 24.68
N ASP A 207 -0.32 11.84 25.69
CA ASP A 207 -0.70 13.23 25.95
C ASP A 207 0.47 14.09 26.50
N ILE A 208 1.68 13.96 25.94
CA ILE A 208 2.90 14.56 26.52
C ILE A 208 2.96 16.09 26.45
N ASP A 209 2.12 16.71 25.62
CA ASP A 209 1.98 18.16 25.50
C ASP A 209 0.93 18.76 26.45
N ALA A 210 0.16 17.94 27.17
CA ALA A 210 -0.75 18.39 28.22
C ALA A 210 -0.55 17.67 29.57
N LEU A 211 -1.08 16.46 29.75
CA LEU A 211 -1.12 15.79 31.06
C LEU A 211 -0.06 14.69 31.25
N GLY A 212 0.50 14.15 30.17
CA GLY A 212 1.47 13.06 30.16
C GLY A 212 2.90 13.48 30.48
N TYR A 213 3.71 12.52 30.94
CA TYR A 213 5.14 12.69 31.16
C TYR A 213 5.90 12.64 29.83
N LYS A 214 6.87 13.56 29.64
CA LYS A 214 7.48 13.82 28.32
C LYS A 214 8.59 12.85 27.93
N GLU A 215 9.51 12.62 28.86
CA GLU A 215 10.72 11.84 28.60
C GLU A 215 10.47 10.33 28.78
N PRO A 216 11.33 9.46 28.24
CA PRO A 216 11.29 8.03 28.51
C PRO A 216 11.30 7.71 30.00
N LEU A 217 10.47 6.73 30.38
CA LEU A 217 10.32 6.24 31.75
C LEU A 217 10.52 4.73 31.86
N GLY A 218 10.53 3.99 30.75
CA GLY A 218 10.64 2.54 30.73
C GLY A 218 11.83 1.99 29.96
N ASN A 219 11.85 0.66 29.80
CA ASN A 219 12.77 0.01 28.88
C ASN A 219 12.35 0.21 27.42
N ILE A 220 11.04 0.31 27.19
CA ILE A 220 10.46 0.71 25.92
C ILE A 220 9.34 1.73 26.13
N ASP A 221 9.40 2.81 25.35
CA ASP A 221 8.49 3.94 25.44
C ASP A 221 7.81 4.12 24.09
N PHE A 222 6.51 3.85 24.07
CA PHE A 222 5.64 3.92 22.91
C PHE A 222 5.04 5.31 22.80
N TYR A 223 5.22 5.96 21.65
CA TYR A 223 4.69 7.28 21.33
C TYR A 223 3.70 7.21 20.16
N PRO A 224 2.47 6.70 20.37
CA PRO A 224 1.41 6.70 19.35
C PRO A 224 1.20 8.11 18.80
N ASN A 225 1.23 8.24 17.47
CA ASN A 225 1.06 9.51 16.75
C ASN A 225 2.06 10.61 17.18
N GLY A 226 3.21 10.22 17.75
CA GLY A 226 4.22 11.13 18.30
C GLY A 226 4.02 11.45 19.79
N GLY A 227 2.99 10.89 20.43
CA GLY A 227 2.65 11.10 21.85
C GLY A 227 1.92 12.41 22.16
N LEU A 228 1.48 13.12 21.13
CA LEU A 228 0.74 14.40 21.19
C LEU A 228 -0.76 14.14 20.96
N ASP A 229 -1.45 15.01 20.20
CA ASP A 229 -2.85 14.83 19.81
C ASP A 229 -3.15 13.47 19.13
N GLN A 230 -4.09 12.72 19.70
CA GLN A 230 -4.50 11.42 19.21
C GLN A 230 -5.66 11.54 18.19
N PRO A 231 -5.64 10.78 17.08
CA PRO A 231 -6.72 10.80 16.11
C PRO A 231 -8.08 10.47 16.75
N GLY A 232 -9.12 11.20 16.35
CA GLY A 232 -10.48 11.05 16.91
C GLY A 232 -10.73 11.78 18.23
N CYS A 233 -9.71 12.39 18.85
CA CYS A 233 -9.88 13.28 19.99
C CYS A 233 -10.18 14.72 19.56
N PRO A 234 -10.88 15.52 20.39
CA PRO A 234 -11.08 16.94 20.15
C PRO A 234 -9.73 17.65 20.00
N LYS A 235 -9.61 18.65 19.11
CA LYS A 235 -8.35 19.35 18.84
C LYS A 235 -8.22 20.72 19.50
N THR A 236 -9.23 21.14 20.25
CA THR A 236 -9.28 22.48 20.83
C THR A 236 -9.82 22.43 22.25
N ILE A 237 -9.35 23.38 23.07
CA ILE A 237 -9.80 23.59 24.45
C ILE A 237 -11.32 23.84 24.56
N PHE A 238 -11.98 24.27 23.48
CA PHE A 238 -13.44 24.41 23.41
C PHE A 238 -14.18 23.06 23.51
N GLY A 239 -13.48 21.94 23.33
CA GLY A 239 -13.98 20.60 23.65
C GLY A 239 -14.12 20.31 25.14
N GLY A 240 -13.77 21.26 26.02
CA GLY A 240 -13.94 21.18 27.46
C GLY A 240 -13.12 20.05 28.10
N MET A 241 -13.67 19.42 29.13
CA MET A 241 -13.00 18.33 29.86
C MET A 241 -12.71 17.10 28.97
N GLN A 242 -13.39 16.95 27.83
CA GLN A 242 -13.18 15.87 26.88
C GLN A 242 -11.89 16.06 26.07
N TYR A 243 -11.44 17.30 25.85
CA TYR A 243 -10.16 17.60 25.20
C TYR A 243 -9.00 16.97 25.97
N PHE A 244 -8.82 17.35 27.23
CA PHE A 244 -7.74 16.85 28.08
C PHE A 244 -7.87 15.36 28.47
N LYS A 245 -9.09 14.81 28.50
CA LYS A 245 -9.29 13.41 28.88
C LYS A 245 -9.12 12.43 27.73
N CYS A 246 -9.40 12.83 26.49
CA CYS A 246 -9.44 11.88 25.38
C CYS A 246 -8.04 11.38 25.02
N ASP A 247 -7.09 12.29 24.84
CA ASP A 247 -5.69 11.94 24.55
C ASP A 247 -5.09 11.17 25.72
N HIS A 248 -5.28 11.66 26.95
CA HIS A 248 -4.81 10.99 28.17
C HIS A 248 -5.34 9.55 28.32
N GLN A 249 -6.61 9.30 27.97
CA GLN A 249 -7.23 7.98 28.02
C GLN A 249 -6.85 7.07 26.84
N ARG A 250 -6.24 7.59 25.78
CA ARG A 250 -5.90 6.82 24.58
C ARG A 250 -4.94 5.67 24.92
N SER A 251 -3.95 5.90 25.78
CA SER A 251 -3.04 4.87 26.29
C SER A 251 -3.77 3.62 26.77
N VAL A 252 -4.84 3.78 27.55
CA VAL A 252 -5.66 2.68 28.07
C VAL A 252 -6.37 1.94 26.94
N TYR A 253 -6.98 2.67 26.00
CA TYR A 253 -7.70 2.04 24.89
C TYR A 253 -6.77 1.35 23.89
N LEU A 254 -5.55 1.83 23.73
CA LEU A 254 -4.51 1.17 22.94
C LEU A 254 -4.05 -0.12 23.62
N TYR A 255 -3.79 -0.08 24.93
CA TYR A 255 -3.49 -1.28 25.71
C TYR A 255 -4.63 -2.30 25.65
N LEU A 256 -5.89 -1.86 25.83
CA LEU A 256 -7.07 -2.71 25.65
C LEU A 256 -7.17 -3.32 24.25
N SER A 257 -6.76 -2.58 23.22
CA SER A 257 -6.75 -3.09 21.85
C SER A 257 -5.71 -4.19 21.66
N SER A 258 -4.58 -4.13 22.37
CA SER A 258 -3.56 -5.19 22.33
C SER A 258 -4.04 -6.53 22.90
N LEU A 259 -4.99 -6.49 23.84
CA LEU A 259 -5.63 -7.69 24.42
C LEU A 259 -6.67 -8.31 23.48
N ARG A 260 -7.19 -7.54 22.53
CA ARG A 260 -8.25 -7.98 21.60
C ARG A 260 -7.60 -8.29 20.26
N GLU A 261 -7.44 -9.57 19.92
CA GLU A 261 -6.69 -10.11 18.75
C GLU A 261 -7.18 -9.70 17.35
N LYS A 262 -7.88 -8.57 17.20
CA LYS A 262 -8.40 -8.09 15.91
C LYS A 262 -7.33 -7.42 15.04
N CYS A 263 -6.33 -6.78 15.63
CA CYS A 263 -5.17 -6.31 14.90
C CYS A 263 -3.94 -6.12 15.78
N THR A 264 -2.80 -6.43 15.19
CA THR A 264 -1.49 -6.39 15.85
C THR A 264 -0.82 -5.05 15.58
N ILE A 265 -0.82 -4.17 16.58
CA ILE A 265 -0.20 -2.84 16.44
C ILE A 265 1.30 -2.97 16.65
N THR A 266 2.03 -2.86 15.55
CA THR A 266 3.50 -2.90 15.53
C THR A 266 4.06 -1.50 15.71
N ALA A 267 5.01 -1.35 16.64
CA ALA A 267 5.76 -0.12 16.84
C ALA A 267 7.16 -0.22 16.24
N TYR A 268 7.75 0.91 15.87
CA TYR A 268 9.06 0.96 15.25
C TYR A 268 10.05 1.75 16.10
N PRO A 269 11.15 1.12 16.56
CA PRO A 269 12.23 1.82 17.25
C PRO A 269 12.80 2.94 16.38
N CYS A 270 12.86 4.17 16.91
CA CYS A 270 13.40 5.32 16.18
C CYS A 270 13.86 6.41 17.14
N ASP A 271 14.77 7.29 16.70
CA ASP A 271 15.24 8.40 17.52
C ASP A 271 14.21 9.52 17.63
N SER A 272 13.41 9.73 16.56
CA SER A 272 12.40 10.79 16.52
C SER A 272 11.17 10.40 15.72
N TYR A 273 10.01 10.94 16.12
CA TYR A 273 8.77 10.78 15.36
C TYR A 273 8.90 11.31 13.93
N ARG A 274 9.68 12.37 13.71
CA ARG A 274 9.94 12.93 12.38
C ARG A 274 10.67 11.93 11.48
N ASP A 275 11.68 11.25 12.00
CA ASP A 275 12.44 10.25 11.24
C ASP A 275 11.60 9.02 10.94
N TYR A 276 10.75 8.59 11.88
CA TYR A 276 9.74 7.56 11.64
C TYR A 276 8.76 7.97 10.52
N ARG A 277 8.21 9.19 10.57
CA ARG A 277 7.28 9.73 9.54
C ARG A 277 7.96 9.90 8.17
N ASN A 278 9.27 10.10 8.15
CA ASN A 278 10.10 10.14 6.95
C ASN A 278 10.53 8.73 6.47
N GLY A 279 10.06 7.66 7.12
CA GLY A 279 10.31 6.28 6.70
C GLY A 279 11.74 5.78 6.95
N LYS A 280 12.51 6.44 7.84
CA LYS A 280 13.90 6.05 8.14
C LYS A 280 14.00 4.87 9.10
N CYS A 281 12.98 4.65 9.92
CA CYS A 281 12.96 3.71 11.03
C CYS A 281 11.85 2.67 10.84
N VAL A 282 11.95 1.86 9.80
CA VAL A 282 10.96 0.81 9.45
C VAL A 282 11.53 -0.59 9.64
N HIS A 283 12.66 -0.67 10.33
CA HIS A 283 13.37 -1.90 10.68
C HIS A 283 13.44 -1.99 12.20
N CYS A 284 13.38 -3.21 12.72
CA CYS A 284 13.13 -3.44 14.14
C CYS A 284 14.36 -3.96 14.89
N GLY A 285 15.54 -3.46 14.51
CA GLY A 285 16.84 -3.91 15.02
C GLY A 285 17.65 -4.66 13.96
N THR A 286 18.73 -5.31 14.39
CA THR A 286 19.62 -6.07 13.49
C THR A 286 18.84 -7.16 12.74
N PRO A 287 19.06 -7.33 11.43
CA PRO A 287 18.14 -7.99 10.50
C PRO A 287 17.92 -9.51 10.65
N GLN A 288 18.34 -10.17 11.75
CA GLN A 288 18.42 -11.64 11.80
C GLN A 288 17.77 -12.34 12.99
N MET A 289 17.26 -11.67 14.03
CA MET A 289 16.77 -12.42 15.22
C MET A 289 15.35 -12.09 15.71
N GLU A 290 14.79 -10.89 15.54
CA GLU A 290 13.53 -10.55 16.25
C GLU A 290 12.51 -9.76 15.43
N SER A 291 11.23 -10.06 15.67
CA SER A 291 10.08 -9.32 15.16
C SER A 291 9.99 -7.95 15.84
N CYS A 292 9.28 -7.01 15.22
CA CYS A 292 9.06 -5.68 15.78
C CYS A 292 8.31 -5.69 17.12
N PRO A 293 8.55 -4.70 18.00
CA PRO A 293 7.87 -4.63 19.28
C PRO A 293 6.37 -4.43 19.07
N LEU A 294 5.59 -5.22 19.80
CA LEU A 294 4.14 -5.10 19.83
C LEU A 294 3.74 -4.12 20.93
N LEU A 295 2.73 -3.30 20.66
CA LEU A 295 2.16 -2.40 21.64
C LEU A 295 1.39 -3.17 22.73
N GLY A 296 1.54 -2.78 24.00
CA GLY A 296 0.66 -3.19 25.09
C GLY A 296 1.01 -4.54 25.72
N TYR A 297 0.02 -5.43 25.89
CA TYR A 297 0.17 -6.66 26.69
C TYR A 297 1.37 -7.51 26.28
N TYR A 298 1.65 -7.61 24.97
CA TYR A 298 2.72 -8.46 24.43
C TYR A 298 4.08 -7.73 24.24
N ALA A 299 4.26 -6.54 24.84
CA ALA A 299 5.51 -5.79 24.74
C ALA A 299 6.69 -6.49 25.47
N ASP A 300 6.41 -7.37 26.43
CA ASP A 300 7.40 -8.15 27.18
C ASP A 300 8.12 -9.22 26.34
N ASN A 301 7.61 -9.54 25.15
CA ASN A 301 8.35 -10.33 24.17
C ASN A 301 9.70 -9.69 23.79
N TRP A 302 9.87 -8.39 24.02
CA TRP A 302 11.11 -7.63 23.80
C TRP A 302 11.98 -7.46 25.05
N LYS A 303 11.58 -8.01 26.20
CA LYS A 303 12.27 -7.85 27.49
C LYS A 303 13.75 -8.24 27.42
N ASP A 304 14.05 -9.42 26.88
CA ASP A 304 15.42 -9.94 26.84
C ASP A 304 16.35 -9.19 25.88
N TYR A 305 15.80 -8.67 24.79
CA TYR A 305 16.53 -7.82 23.85
C TYR A 305 16.87 -6.45 24.47
N LEU A 306 15.88 -5.81 25.09
CA LEU A 306 16.04 -4.49 25.68
C LEU A 306 16.96 -4.49 26.90
N ARG A 307 17.00 -5.58 27.67
CA ARG A 307 17.94 -5.76 28.78
C ARG A 307 19.41 -5.77 28.37
N LYS A 308 19.71 -6.14 27.12
CA LYS A 308 21.08 -6.18 26.59
C LYS A 308 21.57 -4.82 26.08
N LYS A 309 20.68 -3.83 25.94
CA LYS A 309 21.03 -2.49 25.49
C LYS A 309 21.62 -1.63 26.61
N ASP A 310 22.53 -0.73 26.24
CA ASP A 310 23.05 0.32 27.11
C ASP A 310 22.96 1.69 26.38
N PRO A 311 22.16 2.66 26.88
CA PRO A 311 21.22 2.51 28.00
C PRO A 311 20.02 1.60 27.63
N PRO A 312 19.38 0.95 28.61
CA PRO A 312 18.29 0.00 28.38
C PRO A 312 16.95 0.72 28.13
N MET A 313 16.94 1.74 27.27
CA MET A 313 15.78 2.57 26.91
C MET A 313 15.60 2.59 25.39
N THR A 314 14.36 2.48 24.90
CA THR A 314 14.06 2.51 23.46
C THR A 314 12.77 3.28 23.21
N LYS A 315 12.85 4.34 22.40
CA LYS A 315 11.66 5.04 21.88
C LYS A 315 11.12 4.29 20.67
N ALA A 316 9.82 4.02 20.66
CA ALA A 316 9.13 3.35 19.56
C ALA A 316 7.92 4.18 19.10
N PHE A 317 7.77 4.32 17.79
CA PHE A 317 6.74 5.16 17.18
C PHE A 317 5.85 4.35 16.24
N PHE A 318 4.59 4.74 16.17
CA PHE A 318 3.59 4.24 15.23
C PHE A 318 2.45 5.26 15.14
N ASP A 319 1.64 5.16 14.10
CA ASP A 319 0.40 5.95 13.98
C ASP A 319 -0.81 5.05 14.23
N THR A 320 -1.92 5.65 14.64
CA THR A 320 -3.17 4.93 14.91
C THR A 320 -4.33 5.56 14.14
N ALA A 321 -5.38 4.77 13.88
CA ALA A 321 -6.66 5.33 13.44
C ALA A 321 -7.38 6.02 14.61
N GLY A 322 -8.42 6.80 14.31
CA GLY A 322 -9.18 7.52 15.35
C GLY A 322 -10.12 6.64 16.15
N GLU A 323 -10.56 5.53 15.56
CA GLU A 323 -11.56 4.62 16.11
C GLU A 323 -11.02 3.20 16.25
N LYS A 324 -11.61 2.42 17.15
CA LYS A 324 -11.26 1.01 17.37
C LYS A 324 -11.43 0.24 16.04
N PRO A 325 -10.50 -0.66 15.66
CA PRO A 325 -9.37 -1.19 16.45
C PRO A 325 -8.05 -0.40 16.36
N PHE A 326 -8.08 0.87 15.94
CA PHE A 326 -6.93 1.80 15.90
C PHE A 326 -5.77 1.43 14.96
N CYS A 327 -5.93 0.40 14.13
CA CYS A 327 -4.87 -0.10 13.26
C CYS A 327 -4.55 0.89 12.13
N ILE A 328 -3.27 0.92 11.76
CA ILE A 328 -2.76 1.60 10.57
C ILE A 328 -1.89 0.60 9.80
N TYR A 329 -2.05 0.59 8.50
CA TYR A 329 -1.31 -0.27 7.58
C TYR A 329 -0.31 0.58 6.80
N HIS A 330 0.97 0.23 6.92
CA HIS A 330 2.09 0.98 6.36
C HIS A 330 2.49 0.46 4.98
N TYR A 331 2.71 1.40 4.07
CA TYR A 331 3.18 1.13 2.71
C TYR A 331 4.28 2.12 2.32
N PHE A 332 5.34 1.64 1.66
CA PHE A 332 6.26 2.51 0.94
C PHE A 332 5.74 2.85 -0.44
N VAL A 333 5.81 4.12 -0.79
CA VAL A 333 5.48 4.66 -2.10
C VAL A 333 6.76 5.16 -2.72
N ASP A 334 7.30 4.40 -3.66
CA ASP A 334 8.48 4.81 -4.41
C ASP A 334 8.04 5.50 -5.69
N ILE A 335 8.44 6.76 -5.87
CA ILE A 335 8.06 7.61 -7.00
C ILE A 335 9.34 8.06 -7.71
N ILE A 336 9.40 7.80 -9.03
CA ILE A 336 10.41 8.37 -9.92
C ILE A 336 9.72 9.36 -10.84
N THR A 337 10.25 10.57 -10.94
CA THR A 337 9.66 11.65 -11.76
C THR A 337 10.52 12.00 -12.96
N TRP A 338 9.91 12.60 -13.98
CA TRP A 338 10.60 13.08 -15.19
C TRP A 338 10.35 14.57 -15.48
N ASN A 339 9.95 15.33 -14.45
CA ASN A 339 9.85 16.78 -14.53
C ASN A 339 11.23 17.41 -14.82
N LYS A 340 11.27 18.43 -15.67
CA LYS A 340 12.50 19.21 -15.92
C LYS A 340 13.01 19.95 -14.68
N ASN A 341 12.09 20.63 -13.99
CA ASN A 341 12.40 21.42 -12.81
C ASN A 341 12.07 20.63 -11.56
N ILE A 342 12.84 20.86 -10.50
CA ILE A 342 12.58 20.30 -9.17
C ILE A 342 11.18 20.68 -8.71
N ARG A 343 10.42 19.70 -8.21
CA ARG A 343 9.09 19.91 -7.63
C ARG A 343 9.14 19.61 -6.15
N ARG A 344 8.61 20.52 -5.34
CA ARG A 344 8.46 20.32 -3.90
C ARG A 344 6.98 20.33 -3.53
N GLY A 345 6.53 19.34 -2.76
CA GLY A 345 5.13 19.25 -2.37
C GLY A 345 4.79 17.96 -1.65
N SER A 346 3.52 17.85 -1.28
CA SER A 346 2.95 16.74 -0.53
C SER A 346 2.18 15.80 -1.44
N ILE A 347 2.08 14.54 -1.04
CA ILE A 347 1.41 13.49 -1.80
C ILE A 347 0.22 12.96 -0.98
N THR A 348 -0.93 12.85 -1.63
CA THR A 348 -2.08 12.11 -1.11
C THR A 348 -2.34 10.91 -2.00
N ILE A 349 -2.51 9.74 -1.40
CA ILE A 349 -2.75 8.48 -2.11
C ILE A 349 -4.08 7.92 -1.65
N LYS A 350 -4.92 7.55 -2.60
CA LYS A 350 -6.18 6.87 -2.34
C LYS A 350 -6.19 5.53 -3.05
N LEU A 351 -6.39 4.46 -2.29
CA LEU A 351 -6.54 3.10 -2.79
C LEU A 351 -8.03 2.79 -2.92
N ARG A 352 -8.39 2.01 -3.95
CA ARG A 352 -9.74 1.48 -4.15
C ARG A 352 -9.66 -0.01 -4.47
N ASP A 353 -10.56 -0.81 -3.92
CA ASP A 353 -10.71 -2.23 -4.27
C ASP A 353 -11.71 -2.45 -5.43
N LYS A 354 -12.01 -3.70 -5.79
CA LYS A 354 -13.02 -3.99 -6.83
C LYS A 354 -14.46 -3.78 -6.34
N ALA A 355 -14.70 -3.82 -5.03
CA ALA A 355 -16.02 -3.63 -4.42
C ALA A 355 -16.40 -2.14 -4.29
N GLY A 356 -15.44 -1.23 -4.47
CA GLY A 356 -15.62 0.22 -4.35
C GLY A 356 -15.20 0.79 -2.99
N ASN A 357 -14.71 -0.03 -2.05
CA ASN A 357 -14.16 0.46 -0.80
C ASN A 357 -12.90 1.28 -1.06
N THR A 358 -12.71 2.35 -0.29
CA THR A 358 -11.55 3.23 -0.46
C THR A 358 -10.89 3.57 0.86
N THR A 359 -9.56 3.67 0.82
CA THR A 359 -8.75 4.17 1.94
C THR A 359 -7.78 5.22 1.43
N GLU A 360 -7.47 6.22 2.25
CA GLU A 360 -6.64 7.36 1.86
C GLU A 360 -5.49 7.56 2.86
N SER A 361 -4.33 7.94 2.33
CA SER A 361 -3.18 8.39 3.10
C SER A 361 -2.72 9.76 2.63
N LYS A 362 -2.60 10.70 3.57
CA LYS A 362 -2.07 12.05 3.33
C LYS A 362 -0.63 12.13 3.88
N ILE A 363 0.34 12.30 3.00
CA ILE A 363 1.77 12.41 3.33
C ILE A 363 2.15 13.88 3.23
N ASN A 364 1.80 14.64 4.27
CA ASN A 364 1.90 16.10 4.29
C ASN A 364 2.58 16.67 5.54
N HIS A 365 3.25 15.85 6.36
CA HIS A 365 4.01 16.34 7.51
C HIS A 365 5.23 17.14 7.10
N GLU A 366 5.85 16.79 5.97
CA GLU A 366 6.97 17.51 5.38
C GLU A 366 6.88 17.45 3.84
N PRO A 367 7.04 18.57 3.12
CA PRO A 367 7.02 18.56 1.66
C PRO A 367 8.20 17.79 1.07
N ALA A 368 7.92 16.76 0.27
CA ALA A 368 8.91 15.97 -0.42
C ALA A 368 9.49 16.70 -1.64
N THR A 369 10.75 16.46 -1.96
CA THR A 369 11.45 17.04 -3.10
C THR A 369 11.62 16.00 -4.20
N PHE A 370 11.02 16.24 -5.36
CA PHE A 370 11.07 15.38 -6.54
C PHE A 370 12.03 15.96 -7.57
N GLN A 371 13.12 15.23 -7.81
CA GLN A 371 14.11 15.54 -8.84
C GLN A 371 13.95 14.58 -10.02
N LYS A 372 14.39 15.03 -11.21
CA LYS A 372 14.35 14.23 -12.44
C LYS A 372 15.13 12.94 -12.23
N TYR A 373 14.50 11.80 -12.54
CA TYR A 373 15.06 10.44 -12.48
C TYR A 373 15.53 9.94 -11.10
N HIS A 374 15.30 10.71 -10.04
CA HIS A 374 15.60 10.27 -8.69
C HIS A 374 14.38 9.60 -8.07
N GLN A 375 14.61 8.49 -7.36
CA GLN A 375 13.58 7.82 -6.58
C GLN A 375 13.38 8.54 -5.25
N VAL A 376 12.13 8.85 -4.94
CA VAL A 376 11.69 9.32 -3.62
C VAL A 376 10.82 8.23 -3.01
N SER A 377 11.18 7.77 -1.82
CA SER A 377 10.41 6.78 -1.06
C SER A 377 9.67 7.48 0.08
N LEU A 378 8.35 7.34 0.13
CA LEU A 378 7.49 7.97 1.13
C LEU A 378 6.70 6.92 1.92
N LEU A 379 6.53 7.14 3.22
CA LEU A 379 5.75 6.27 4.09
C LEU A 379 4.26 6.64 4.07
N ALA A 380 3.48 5.89 3.31
CA ALA A 380 2.02 5.93 3.32
C ALA A 380 1.45 5.06 4.44
N ARG A 381 0.33 5.50 4.98
CA ARG A 381 -0.35 4.95 6.16
C ARG A 381 -1.85 5.01 5.97
N PHE A 382 -2.49 3.85 5.99
CA PHE A 382 -3.92 3.68 5.71
C PHE A 382 -4.65 3.11 6.93
N SER A 383 -5.86 3.59 7.22
CA SER A 383 -6.68 3.09 8.34
C SER A 383 -7.38 1.77 8.07
N GLN A 384 -7.33 1.29 6.84
CA GLN A 384 -7.92 0.03 6.39
C GLN A 384 -6.94 -0.66 5.45
N ASP A 385 -6.85 -1.98 5.56
CA ASP A 385 -6.07 -2.80 4.65
C ASP A 385 -6.97 -3.28 3.51
N LEU A 386 -6.59 -2.95 2.28
CA LEU A 386 -7.28 -3.44 1.09
C LEU A 386 -6.44 -4.56 0.49
N ASP A 387 -6.90 -5.80 0.66
CA ASP A 387 -6.19 -6.99 0.20
C ASP A 387 -5.94 -6.98 -1.33
N LYS A 388 -6.97 -6.58 -2.11
CA LYS A 388 -6.89 -6.49 -3.58
C LYS A 388 -7.21 -5.09 -4.08
N VAL A 389 -6.17 -4.26 -4.17
CA VAL A 389 -6.25 -2.92 -4.75
C VAL A 389 -6.51 -3.02 -6.26
N SER A 390 -7.60 -2.40 -6.73
CA SER A 390 -7.97 -2.30 -8.15
C SER A 390 -7.48 -1.01 -8.79
N ALA A 391 -7.42 0.08 -8.02
CA ALA A 391 -7.01 1.39 -8.52
C ALA A 391 -6.26 2.20 -7.45
N ILE A 392 -5.27 2.98 -7.92
CA ILE A 392 -4.49 3.91 -7.09
C ILE A 392 -4.68 5.31 -7.67
N SER A 393 -5.18 6.23 -6.86
CA SER A 393 -5.27 7.66 -7.18
C SER A 393 -4.19 8.41 -6.41
N LEU A 394 -3.45 9.27 -7.09
CA LEU A 394 -2.40 10.10 -6.48
C LEU A 394 -2.67 11.57 -6.76
N VAL A 395 -2.61 12.38 -5.71
CA VAL A 395 -2.76 13.84 -5.78
C VAL A 395 -1.47 14.48 -5.26
N PHE A 396 -0.87 15.32 -6.09
CA PHE A 396 0.29 16.15 -5.70
C PHE A 396 -0.19 17.56 -5.35
N SER A 397 0.25 18.08 -4.21
CA SER A 397 -0.10 19.43 -3.74
C SER A 397 1.16 20.22 -3.38
N THR A 398 1.27 21.45 -3.87
CA THR A 398 2.39 22.36 -3.56
C THR A 398 2.11 23.26 -2.34
N GLY A 399 0.98 23.07 -1.64
CA GLY A 399 0.61 23.85 -0.45
C GLY A 399 0.14 25.29 -0.71
N SER A 400 0.52 25.91 -1.83
CA SER A 400 0.03 27.24 -2.20
C SER A 400 -1.35 27.19 -2.87
N VAL A 401 -2.32 27.90 -2.29
CA VAL A 401 -3.66 28.12 -2.89
C VAL A 401 -3.61 29.20 -3.98
N ILE A 402 -2.63 30.12 -3.88
CA ILE A 402 -2.46 31.26 -4.78
C ILE A 402 -1.18 31.03 -5.61
N GLY A 403 -1.31 30.96 -6.94
CA GLY A 403 -0.19 30.82 -7.86
C GLY A 403 -0.37 29.75 -8.94
N PRO A 404 0.63 29.57 -9.82
CA PRO A 404 0.58 28.62 -10.92
C PRO A 404 0.49 27.17 -10.42
N LYS A 405 -0.48 26.41 -10.93
CA LYS A 405 -0.62 24.98 -10.63
C LYS A 405 0.50 24.19 -11.30
N TYR A 406 1.33 23.50 -10.52
CA TYR A 406 2.41 22.68 -11.02
C TYR A 406 2.00 21.21 -11.13
N LYS A 407 2.21 20.60 -12.30
CA LYS A 407 1.97 19.16 -12.52
C LYS A 407 3.21 18.33 -12.17
N LEU A 408 3.01 17.26 -11.39
CA LEU A 408 4.01 16.22 -11.16
C LEU A 408 3.89 15.16 -12.26
N ARG A 409 4.99 14.88 -12.95
CA ARG A 409 5.08 13.92 -14.06
C ARG A 409 5.82 12.68 -13.55
N ILE A 410 5.06 11.63 -13.28
CA ILE A 410 5.57 10.37 -12.71
C ILE A 410 5.97 9.44 -13.85
N LEU A 411 7.20 8.91 -13.78
CA LEU A 411 7.73 7.90 -14.69
C LEU A 411 7.43 6.49 -14.20
N ARG A 412 7.62 6.28 -12.90
CA ARG A 412 7.36 5.00 -12.23
C ARG A 412 6.82 5.25 -10.84
N MET A 413 5.84 4.46 -10.45
CA MET A 413 5.35 4.40 -9.07
C MET A 413 5.28 2.95 -8.63
N LYS A 414 5.73 2.69 -7.41
CA LYS A 414 5.67 1.37 -6.78
C LYS A 414 5.11 1.49 -5.37
N LEU A 415 4.13 0.67 -5.05
CA LEU A 415 3.58 0.57 -3.70
C LEU A 415 4.03 -0.77 -3.07
N ARG A 416 4.63 -0.73 -1.89
CA ARG A 416 5.14 -1.91 -1.15
C ARG A 416 4.53 -1.95 0.24
N SER A 417 3.84 -3.04 0.60
CA SER A 417 3.37 -3.24 1.98
C SER A 417 4.54 -3.55 2.90
N LEU A 418 4.56 -2.96 4.10
CA LEU A 418 5.53 -3.33 5.15
C LEU A 418 5.05 -4.54 5.96
N ALA A 419 3.74 -4.62 6.22
CA ALA A 419 3.15 -5.71 6.99
C ALA A 419 3.06 -7.03 6.20
N HIS A 420 2.96 -6.93 4.87
CA HIS A 420 2.80 -8.08 3.97
C HIS A 420 3.77 -8.00 2.78
N PRO A 421 5.09 -8.22 3.00
CA PRO A 421 6.11 -8.12 1.94
C PRO A 421 5.89 -9.08 0.76
N GLU A 422 5.18 -10.20 1.00
CA GLU A 422 4.79 -11.21 0.02
C GLU A 422 3.76 -10.72 -1.01
N ARG A 423 3.02 -9.64 -0.70
CA ARG A 423 2.00 -9.11 -1.61
C ARG A 423 2.64 -8.57 -2.90
N PRO A 424 1.99 -8.83 -4.06
CA PRO A 424 2.49 -8.34 -5.34
C PRO A 424 2.59 -6.82 -5.32
N GLN A 425 3.75 -6.31 -5.72
CA GLN A 425 4.06 -4.88 -5.71
C GLN A 425 3.25 -4.19 -6.81
N LEU A 426 2.35 -3.29 -6.42
CA LEU A 426 1.54 -2.55 -7.37
C LEU A 426 2.44 -1.53 -8.09
N CYS A 427 2.69 -1.77 -9.37
CA CYS A 427 3.57 -0.96 -10.20
C CYS A 427 2.78 -0.26 -11.30
N ARG A 428 3.02 1.04 -11.46
CA ARG A 428 2.79 1.74 -12.73
C ARG A 428 4.14 1.83 -13.44
N SER A 429 4.35 1.00 -14.46
CA SER A 429 5.53 1.05 -15.34
C SER A 429 5.11 1.48 -16.74
N LEU A 430 6.03 2.04 -17.53
CA LEU A 430 5.85 2.19 -18.97
C LEU A 430 5.54 0.81 -19.58
N TRP A 431 4.42 0.70 -20.29
CA TRP A 431 4.01 -0.52 -21.00
C TRP A 431 3.83 -0.22 -22.50
N PHE A 432 3.77 -1.26 -23.32
CA PHE A 432 3.53 -1.10 -24.77
C PHE A 432 2.09 -0.64 -25.02
N PRO A 433 1.88 0.48 -25.73
CA PRO A 433 0.56 1.09 -25.84
C PRO A 433 -0.37 0.15 -26.61
N SER A 434 -1.50 -0.17 -25.99
CA SER A 434 -2.57 -0.98 -26.56
C SER A 434 -3.72 -0.10 -27.08
N ASP A 435 -3.77 1.16 -26.66
CA ASP A 435 -4.75 2.15 -27.11
C ASP A 435 -4.12 3.51 -27.48
N VAL A 436 -4.97 4.43 -27.96
CA VAL A 436 -4.57 5.75 -28.47
C VAL A 436 -4.14 6.71 -27.35
N ALA A 437 -4.76 6.59 -26.17
CA ALA A 437 -4.45 7.44 -25.02
C ALA A 437 -3.06 7.10 -24.47
N GLU A 438 -2.76 5.81 -24.37
CA GLU A 438 -1.45 5.28 -23.97
C GLU A 438 -0.37 5.64 -24.99
N LEU A 439 -0.66 5.56 -26.29
CA LEU A 439 0.25 5.96 -27.36
C LEU A 439 0.61 7.44 -27.24
N ARG A 440 -0.37 8.30 -26.92
CA ARG A 440 -0.16 9.73 -26.71
C ARG A 440 0.75 10.00 -25.51
N GLU A 441 0.51 9.36 -24.36
CA GLU A 441 1.35 9.50 -23.17
C GLU A 441 2.79 9.03 -23.44
N LEU A 442 2.96 7.87 -24.07
CA LEU A 442 4.28 7.36 -24.45
C LEU A 442 5.00 8.30 -25.44
N SER A 443 4.29 8.83 -26.43
CA SER A 443 4.87 9.76 -27.42
C SER A 443 5.38 11.04 -26.78
N GLU A 444 4.68 11.58 -25.77
CA GLU A 444 5.12 12.78 -25.05
C GLU A 444 6.40 12.52 -24.24
N VAL A 445 6.48 11.36 -23.57
CA VAL A 445 7.66 10.93 -22.80
C VAL A 445 8.87 10.75 -23.73
N LEU A 446 8.71 9.96 -24.80
CA LEU A 446 9.79 9.66 -25.74
C LEU A 446 10.25 10.88 -26.53
N ARG A 447 9.34 11.80 -26.89
CA ARG A 447 9.70 13.04 -27.61
C ARG A 447 10.58 13.95 -26.77
N GLU A 448 10.34 13.99 -25.46
CA GLU A 448 11.17 14.77 -24.54
C GLU A 448 12.52 14.08 -24.29
N TYR A 449 12.52 12.76 -24.07
CA TYR A 449 13.75 11.98 -23.88
C TYR A 449 14.67 12.03 -25.11
N ARG A 450 14.09 12.03 -26.32
CA ARG A 450 14.82 12.19 -27.58
C ARG A 450 15.62 13.50 -27.66
N LYS A 451 15.18 14.59 -27.03
CA LYS A 451 15.93 15.86 -27.05
C LYS A 451 17.31 15.73 -26.41
N GLU A 452 17.45 14.84 -25.42
CA GLU A 452 18.71 14.58 -24.72
C GLU A 452 19.44 13.35 -25.29
N HIS A 453 18.70 12.38 -25.83
CA HIS A 453 19.26 11.09 -26.28
C HIS A 453 18.76 10.65 -27.67
N GLN A 454 18.99 11.47 -28.70
CA GLN A 454 18.47 11.25 -30.05
C GLN A 454 18.89 9.90 -30.66
N ALA A 455 20.18 9.53 -30.55
CA ALA A 455 20.71 8.30 -31.13
C ALA A 455 20.12 7.04 -30.47
N TYR A 456 19.99 7.04 -29.14
CA TYR A 456 19.44 5.90 -28.42
C TYR A 456 17.97 5.65 -28.77
N VAL A 457 17.14 6.70 -28.80
CA VAL A 457 15.72 6.58 -29.18
C VAL A 457 15.58 6.09 -30.61
N PHE A 458 16.42 6.59 -31.53
CA PHE A 458 16.44 6.14 -32.92
C PHE A 458 16.79 4.64 -33.03
N LEU A 459 17.86 4.19 -32.38
CA LEU A 459 18.28 2.79 -32.41
C LEU A 459 17.24 1.86 -31.76
N LEU A 460 16.67 2.26 -30.63
CA LEU A 460 15.63 1.50 -29.94
C LEU A 460 14.38 1.37 -30.83
N PHE A 461 13.96 2.47 -31.47
CA PHE A 461 12.83 2.47 -32.39
C PHE A 461 13.08 1.52 -33.58
N CYS A 462 14.23 1.63 -34.24
CA CYS A 462 14.58 0.78 -35.38
C CYS A 462 14.61 -0.70 -34.97
N SER A 463 15.23 -1.02 -33.83
CA SER A 463 15.33 -2.39 -33.32
C SER A 463 13.95 -2.97 -33.00
N ALA A 464 13.09 -2.22 -32.32
CA ALA A 464 11.74 -2.65 -32.00
C ALA A 464 10.87 -2.84 -33.26
N TYR A 465 11.03 -1.97 -34.26
CA TYR A 465 10.32 -2.07 -35.55
C TYR A 465 10.74 -3.32 -36.32
N LEU A 466 12.05 -3.54 -36.49
CA LEU A 466 12.59 -4.70 -37.20
C LEU A 466 12.21 -6.00 -36.49
N TYR A 467 12.23 -6.03 -35.16
CA TYR A 467 11.78 -7.17 -34.38
C TYR A 467 10.31 -7.51 -34.67
N LYS A 468 9.39 -6.54 -34.52
CA LYS A 468 7.96 -6.80 -34.78
C LYS A 468 7.70 -7.24 -36.22
N GLN A 469 8.30 -6.55 -37.18
CA GLN A 469 8.10 -6.81 -38.59
C GLN A 469 8.72 -8.15 -39.03
N GLY A 470 9.90 -8.49 -38.50
CA GLY A 470 10.61 -9.73 -38.79
C GLY A 470 9.88 -10.98 -38.29
N PHE A 471 9.26 -10.90 -37.12
CA PHE A 471 8.48 -12.00 -36.52
C PHE A 471 6.98 -11.97 -36.86
N ALA A 472 6.56 -11.16 -37.85
CA ALA A 472 5.17 -11.06 -38.28
C ALA A 472 4.16 -10.71 -37.16
N ILE A 473 4.60 -9.99 -36.12
CA ILE A 473 3.77 -9.62 -34.97
C ILE A 473 2.80 -8.52 -35.38
N PRO A 474 1.47 -8.68 -35.20
CA PRO A 474 0.49 -7.66 -35.54
C PRO A 474 0.70 -6.36 -34.73
N GLY A 475 0.31 -5.22 -35.30
CA GLY A 475 0.39 -3.90 -34.64
C GLY A 475 1.56 -3.00 -35.06
N SER A 476 2.16 -3.22 -36.25
CA SER A 476 3.15 -2.29 -36.84
C SER A 476 2.58 -0.92 -37.18
N SER A 477 1.25 -0.80 -37.33
CA SER A 477 0.53 0.47 -37.50
C SER A 477 0.78 1.47 -36.37
N PHE A 478 0.83 0.99 -35.12
CA PHE A 478 1.13 1.84 -33.95
C PHE A 478 2.55 2.39 -34.00
N LEU A 479 3.51 1.62 -34.51
CA LEU A 479 4.89 2.08 -34.68
C LEU A 479 5.00 3.12 -35.80
N ASN A 480 4.21 2.98 -36.88
CA ASN A 480 4.14 4.00 -37.93
C ASN A 480 3.57 5.32 -37.40
N VAL A 481 2.49 5.26 -36.60
CA VAL A 481 1.93 6.45 -35.92
C VAL A 481 2.96 7.04 -34.95
N LEU A 482 3.64 6.22 -34.15
CA LEU A 482 4.69 6.68 -33.25
C LEU A 482 5.88 7.31 -34.00
N ALA A 483 6.27 6.79 -35.16
CA ALA A 483 7.29 7.39 -36.01
C ALA A 483 6.90 8.80 -36.48
N GLY A 484 5.63 9.03 -36.81
CA GLY A 484 5.13 10.37 -37.13
C GLY A 484 5.23 11.33 -35.95
N ALA A 485 4.84 10.87 -34.76
CA ALA A 485 4.90 11.68 -33.54
C ALA A 485 6.34 12.00 -33.10
N LEU A 486 7.27 11.07 -33.31
CA LEU A 486 8.67 11.24 -32.97
C LEU A 486 9.40 12.01 -34.07
N PHE A 487 9.49 11.47 -35.28
CA PHE A 487 10.39 11.95 -36.34
C PHE A 487 9.73 12.93 -37.33
N GLY A 488 8.44 13.18 -37.21
CA GLY A 488 7.68 14.02 -38.14
C GLY A 488 7.26 13.28 -39.41
N PRO A 489 6.50 13.93 -40.31
CA PRO A 489 5.80 13.27 -41.41
C PRO A 489 6.74 12.70 -42.47
N TRP A 490 7.75 13.47 -42.91
CA TRP A 490 8.63 13.07 -44.01
C TRP A 490 9.71 12.08 -43.59
N LEU A 491 10.42 12.38 -42.49
CA LEU A 491 11.46 11.49 -41.96
C LEU A 491 10.85 10.20 -41.39
N GLY A 492 9.69 10.30 -40.73
CA GLY A 492 8.95 9.14 -40.25
C GLY A 492 8.49 8.22 -41.39
N LEU A 493 7.98 8.78 -42.50
CA LEU A 493 7.60 8.01 -43.69
C LEU A 493 8.78 7.24 -44.28
N LEU A 494 9.89 7.95 -44.54
CA LEU A 494 11.09 7.35 -45.10
C LEU A 494 11.59 6.19 -44.21
N LEU A 495 11.67 6.45 -42.90
CA LEU A 495 12.12 5.47 -41.92
C LEU A 495 11.19 4.25 -41.88
N CYS A 496 9.87 4.44 -41.86
CA CYS A 496 8.90 3.33 -41.83
C CYS A 496 8.97 2.49 -43.11
N CYS A 497 9.08 3.11 -44.29
CA CYS A 497 9.18 2.36 -45.55
C CYS A 497 10.44 1.50 -45.63
N VAL A 498 11.59 2.05 -45.21
CA VAL A 498 12.86 1.29 -45.17
C VAL A 498 12.79 0.18 -44.14
N LEU A 499 12.40 0.47 -42.90
CA LEU A 499 12.32 -0.53 -41.82
C LEU A 499 11.26 -1.61 -42.12
N ALA A 500 10.13 -1.25 -42.73
CA ALA A 500 9.12 -2.22 -43.16
C ALA A 500 9.67 -3.18 -44.23
N SER A 501 10.46 -2.67 -45.18
CA SER A 501 11.04 -3.47 -46.25
C SER A 501 12.14 -4.40 -45.74
N VAL A 502 13.05 -3.87 -44.92
CA VAL A 502 14.11 -4.66 -44.29
C VAL A 502 13.51 -5.72 -43.35
N GLY A 503 12.59 -5.32 -42.46
CA GLY A 503 11.92 -6.24 -41.54
C GLY A 503 11.07 -7.30 -42.26
N ALA A 504 10.34 -6.93 -43.31
CA ALA A 504 9.60 -7.91 -44.13
C ALA A 504 10.54 -8.89 -44.84
N THR A 505 11.73 -8.45 -45.21
CA THR A 505 12.75 -9.32 -45.80
C THR A 505 13.34 -10.28 -44.77
N CYS A 506 13.53 -9.86 -43.52
CA CYS A 506 13.86 -10.77 -42.43
C CYS A 506 12.78 -11.84 -42.24
N CYS A 507 11.49 -11.46 -42.28
CA CYS A 507 10.37 -12.39 -42.21
C CYS A 507 10.36 -13.38 -43.40
N TYR A 508 10.60 -12.86 -44.62
CA TYR A 508 10.76 -13.67 -45.83
C TYR A 508 11.87 -14.71 -45.68
N LEU A 509 13.05 -14.31 -45.17
CA LEU A 509 14.20 -15.21 -44.99
C LEU A 509 13.91 -16.27 -43.92
N LEU A 510 13.31 -15.89 -42.79
CA LEU A 510 12.87 -16.83 -41.75
C LEU A 510 11.87 -17.86 -42.31
N SER A 511 10.89 -17.40 -43.08
CA SER A 511 9.91 -18.28 -43.73
C SER A 511 10.56 -19.17 -44.81
N SER A 512 11.54 -18.65 -45.55
CA SER A 512 12.28 -19.43 -46.54
C SER A 512 13.06 -20.59 -45.91
N VAL A 513 13.66 -20.38 -44.74
CA VAL A 513 14.47 -21.39 -44.05
C VAL A 513 13.58 -22.42 -43.36
N PHE A 514 12.59 -21.97 -42.59
CA PHE A 514 11.78 -22.87 -41.75
C PHE A 514 10.39 -23.14 -42.33
N GLY A 515 9.68 -22.08 -42.72
CA GLY A 515 8.27 -22.17 -43.15
C GLY A 515 8.07 -22.94 -44.46
N LYS A 516 8.96 -22.77 -45.43
CA LYS A 516 8.85 -23.38 -46.76
C LYS A 516 8.91 -24.91 -46.70
N GLN A 517 9.86 -25.47 -45.96
CA GLN A 517 9.99 -26.92 -45.82
C GLN A 517 8.76 -27.55 -45.18
N LEU A 518 8.21 -26.90 -44.15
CA LEU A 518 7.05 -27.36 -43.42
C LEU A 518 5.75 -27.26 -44.24
N VAL A 519 5.52 -26.16 -44.94
CA VAL A 519 4.26 -26.00 -45.71
C VAL A 519 4.24 -26.88 -46.96
N VAL A 520 5.39 -27.06 -47.62
CA VAL A 520 5.49 -27.94 -48.80
C VAL A 520 5.30 -29.40 -48.43
N SER A 521 5.70 -29.84 -47.22
CA SER A 521 5.49 -31.22 -46.78
C SER A 521 4.01 -31.51 -46.43
N TYR A 522 3.30 -30.56 -45.83
CA TYR A 522 1.89 -30.74 -45.47
C TYR A 522 0.91 -30.53 -46.63
N PHE A 523 1.21 -29.65 -47.60
CA PHE A 523 0.29 -29.28 -48.68
C PHE A 523 0.95 -29.19 -50.08
N PRO A 524 1.58 -30.26 -50.57
CA PRO A 524 2.36 -30.21 -51.82
C PRO A 524 1.53 -29.80 -53.03
N ASP A 525 0.34 -30.38 -53.23
CA ASP A 525 -0.48 -30.16 -54.43
C ASP A 525 -1.02 -28.73 -54.55
N LYS A 526 -1.45 -28.14 -53.41
CA LYS A 526 -1.98 -26.77 -53.37
C LYS A 526 -0.87 -25.74 -53.57
N VAL A 527 0.31 -25.98 -52.99
CA VAL A 527 1.47 -25.10 -53.17
C VAL A 527 1.97 -25.15 -54.61
N ALA A 528 2.04 -26.34 -55.21
CA ALA A 528 2.44 -26.51 -56.61
C ALA A 528 1.49 -25.77 -57.57
N LEU A 529 0.18 -25.84 -57.36
CA LEU A 529 -0.81 -25.09 -58.13
C LEU A 529 -0.54 -23.56 -58.07
N LEU A 530 -0.30 -23.03 -56.87
CA LEU A 530 -0.07 -21.60 -56.68
C LEU A 530 1.28 -21.15 -57.26
N GLN A 531 2.34 -21.96 -57.09
CA GLN A 531 3.65 -21.72 -57.73
C GLN A 531 3.53 -21.66 -59.25
N ARG A 532 2.77 -22.59 -59.87
CA ARG A 532 2.53 -22.60 -61.32
C ARG A 532 1.85 -21.33 -61.80
N LYS A 533 0.85 -20.86 -61.05
CA LYS A 533 0.09 -19.64 -61.35
C LYS A 533 0.93 -18.36 -61.22
N VAL A 534 1.89 -18.36 -60.29
CA VAL A 534 2.89 -17.29 -60.14
C VAL A 534 3.85 -17.29 -61.33
N GLU A 535 4.32 -18.46 -61.77
CA GLU A 535 5.23 -18.60 -62.90
C GLU A 535 4.56 -18.17 -64.23
N GLU A 536 3.31 -18.55 -64.46
CA GLU A 536 2.51 -18.11 -65.61
C GLU A 536 2.34 -16.58 -65.71
N ASN A 537 2.42 -15.87 -64.58
CA ASN A 537 2.23 -14.42 -64.50
C ASN A 537 3.52 -13.68 -64.08
N ARG A 538 4.70 -14.30 -64.27
CA ARG A 538 6.00 -13.76 -63.83
C ARG A 538 6.30 -12.36 -64.35
N ASN A 539 5.89 -12.05 -65.59
CA ASN A 539 6.09 -10.72 -66.21
C ASN A 539 5.26 -9.60 -65.56
N SER A 540 4.15 -9.93 -64.90
CA SER A 540 3.28 -8.97 -64.22
C SER A 540 3.28 -9.13 -62.69
N LEU A 541 4.14 -10.02 -62.16
CA LEU A 541 4.21 -10.40 -60.75
C LEU A 541 4.45 -9.21 -59.82
N PHE A 542 5.36 -8.30 -60.21
CA PHE A 542 5.67 -7.11 -59.43
C PHE A 542 4.44 -6.19 -59.25
N PHE A 543 3.68 -5.95 -60.32
CA PHE A 543 2.46 -5.13 -60.27
C PHE A 543 1.33 -5.81 -59.50
N PHE A 544 1.23 -7.14 -59.59
CA PHE A 544 0.28 -7.91 -58.79
C PHE A 544 0.60 -7.85 -57.29
N LEU A 545 1.88 -7.95 -56.91
CA LEU A 545 2.32 -7.79 -55.52
C LEU A 545 2.08 -6.36 -55.00
N LEU A 546 2.29 -5.36 -55.85
CA LEU A 546 2.03 -3.97 -55.51
C LEU A 546 0.53 -3.73 -55.28
N PHE A 547 -0.33 -4.30 -56.13
CA PHE A 547 -1.78 -4.30 -55.93
C PHE A 547 -2.18 -4.95 -54.60
N LEU A 548 -1.68 -6.15 -54.30
CA LEU A 548 -2.03 -6.88 -53.07
C LEU A 548 -1.62 -6.14 -51.79
N ARG A 549 -0.58 -5.31 -51.85
CA ARG A 549 -0.09 -4.53 -50.71
C ARG A 549 -0.77 -3.17 -50.55
N LEU A 550 -1.20 -2.58 -51.65
CA LEU A 550 -2.05 -1.38 -51.64
C LEU A 550 -3.49 -1.72 -51.25
N PHE A 551 -3.95 -2.94 -51.55
CA PHE A 551 -5.30 -3.40 -51.26
C PHE A 551 -5.44 -3.79 -49.77
N PRO A 552 -6.28 -3.09 -48.99
CA PRO A 552 -6.31 -3.18 -47.54
C PRO A 552 -6.84 -4.50 -46.97
N MET A 553 -7.35 -5.42 -47.79
CA MET A 553 -7.93 -6.69 -47.33
C MET A 553 -6.92 -7.81 -47.12
N THR A 554 -5.73 -7.73 -47.72
CA THR A 554 -4.73 -8.80 -47.60
C THR A 554 -3.77 -8.47 -46.45
N PRO A 555 -3.69 -9.30 -45.38
CA PRO A 555 -2.77 -9.05 -44.29
C PRO A 555 -1.31 -9.08 -44.78
N ASN A 556 -0.57 -8.02 -44.53
CA ASN A 556 0.83 -7.92 -44.98
C ASN A 556 1.73 -9.02 -44.40
N TRP A 557 1.48 -9.44 -43.16
CA TRP A 557 2.22 -10.53 -42.52
C TRP A 557 2.08 -11.84 -43.32
N PHE A 558 0.90 -12.11 -43.87
CA PHE A 558 0.60 -13.31 -44.65
C PHE A 558 1.36 -13.30 -45.98
N LEU A 559 1.40 -12.15 -46.67
CA LEU A 559 2.18 -11.98 -47.89
C LEU A 559 3.68 -12.15 -47.65
N ASN A 560 4.19 -11.64 -46.53
CA ASN A 560 5.60 -11.77 -46.18
C ASN A 560 6.00 -13.22 -45.90
N LEU A 561 5.12 -13.98 -45.24
CA LEU A 561 5.33 -15.40 -44.94
C LEU A 561 5.17 -16.29 -46.18
N SER A 562 4.21 -16.00 -47.06
CA SER A 562 3.86 -16.84 -48.22
C SER A 562 4.75 -16.63 -49.44
N ALA A 563 5.33 -15.44 -49.63
CA ALA A 563 6.19 -15.11 -50.77
C ALA A 563 7.33 -16.12 -51.05
N PRO A 564 8.13 -16.59 -50.06
CA PRO A 564 9.20 -17.57 -50.32
C PRO A 564 8.66 -18.97 -50.63
N ILE A 565 7.47 -19.31 -50.11
CA ILE A 565 6.78 -20.57 -50.38
C ILE A 565 6.34 -20.62 -51.85
N LEU A 566 5.95 -19.47 -52.40
CA LEU A 566 5.52 -19.29 -53.80
C LEU A 566 6.66 -19.02 -54.78
N ASN A 567 7.93 -19.12 -54.35
CA ASN A 567 9.12 -18.86 -55.17
C ASN A 567 9.20 -17.43 -55.75
N ILE A 568 8.66 -16.44 -55.05
CA ILE A 568 8.74 -15.04 -55.48
C ILE A 568 10.18 -14.52 -55.28
N PRO A 569 10.81 -13.88 -56.29
CA PRO A 569 12.15 -13.34 -56.13
C PRO A 569 12.25 -12.26 -55.05
N ILE A 570 13.28 -12.35 -54.19
CA ILE A 570 13.48 -11.44 -53.05
C ILE A 570 13.58 -9.97 -53.46
N VAL A 571 14.16 -9.66 -54.63
CA VAL A 571 14.30 -8.29 -55.13
C VAL A 571 12.92 -7.69 -55.46
N GLN A 572 12.08 -8.45 -56.18
CA GLN A 572 10.72 -8.02 -56.49
C GLN A 572 9.88 -7.88 -55.22
N PHE A 573 10.06 -8.81 -54.28
CA PHE A 573 9.43 -8.75 -52.97
C PHE A 573 9.82 -7.48 -52.20
N PHE A 574 11.12 -7.18 -52.06
CA PHE A 574 11.62 -6.02 -51.33
C PHE A 574 11.03 -4.70 -51.88
N PHE A 575 11.13 -4.49 -53.19
CA PHE A 575 10.60 -3.26 -53.80
C PHE A 575 9.06 -3.21 -53.77
N SER A 576 8.37 -4.35 -53.80
CA SER A 576 6.92 -4.38 -53.61
C SER A 576 6.51 -3.91 -52.22
N VAL A 577 7.27 -4.25 -51.17
CA VAL A 577 7.03 -3.77 -49.80
C VAL A 577 7.33 -2.27 -49.71
N LEU A 578 8.50 -1.88 -50.23
CA LEU A 578 9.00 -0.51 -50.14
C LEU A 578 8.05 0.50 -50.76
N ILE A 579 7.49 0.17 -51.94
CA ILE A 579 6.61 1.06 -52.70
C ILE A 579 5.14 0.83 -52.33
N GLY A 580 4.72 -0.44 -52.24
CA GLY A 580 3.32 -0.80 -52.01
C GLY A 580 2.77 -0.36 -50.65
N LEU A 581 3.63 -0.15 -49.65
CA LEU A 581 3.21 0.34 -48.34
C LEU A 581 3.31 1.85 -48.16
N ILE A 582 3.81 2.62 -49.15
CA ILE A 582 3.97 4.08 -49.02
C ILE A 582 2.65 4.77 -48.65
N PRO A 583 1.51 4.53 -49.33
CA PRO A 583 0.27 5.23 -49.01
C PRO A 583 -0.24 4.91 -47.60
N TYR A 584 -0.14 3.65 -47.20
CA TYR A 584 -0.53 3.20 -45.87
C TYR A 584 0.36 3.81 -44.76
N ASN A 585 1.68 3.75 -44.95
CA ASN A 585 2.65 4.33 -44.02
C ASN A 585 2.48 5.85 -43.94
N PHE A 586 2.21 6.52 -45.06
CA PHE A 586 1.96 7.96 -45.08
C PHE A 586 0.74 8.35 -44.24
N ILE A 587 -0.38 7.63 -44.40
CA ILE A 587 -1.59 7.88 -43.59
C ILE A 587 -1.25 7.72 -42.11
N CYS A 588 -0.63 6.61 -41.71
CA CYS A 588 -0.30 6.34 -40.30
C CYS A 588 0.67 7.38 -39.71
N VAL A 589 1.73 7.72 -40.43
CA VAL A 589 2.74 8.69 -39.98
C VAL A 589 2.15 10.11 -39.92
N GLN A 590 1.32 10.49 -40.91
CA GLN A 590 0.63 11.78 -40.90
C GLN A 590 -0.32 11.90 -39.70
N THR A 591 -1.07 10.83 -39.41
CA THR A 591 -1.88 10.74 -38.18
C THR A 591 -1.01 10.92 -36.93
N GLY A 592 0.16 10.29 -36.88
CA GLY A 592 1.13 10.45 -35.79
C GLY A 592 1.65 11.88 -35.60
N SER A 593 1.89 12.60 -36.69
CA SER A 593 2.33 14.00 -36.62
C SER A 593 1.24 14.93 -36.08
N ILE A 594 -0.03 14.53 -36.13
CA ILE A 594 -1.21 15.30 -35.70
C ILE A 594 -1.86 14.65 -34.45
N LEU A 595 -1.14 13.76 -33.76
CA LEU A 595 -1.66 12.90 -32.67
C LEU A 595 -2.37 13.65 -31.53
N SER A 596 -2.12 14.95 -31.35
CA SER A 596 -2.75 15.76 -30.29
C SER A 596 -4.27 15.98 -30.46
N THR A 597 -4.84 15.79 -31.65
CA THR A 597 -6.24 16.13 -31.96
C THR A 597 -7.18 14.93 -32.14
N LEU A 598 -6.71 13.69 -31.96
CA LEU A 598 -7.49 12.49 -32.29
C LEU A 598 -8.06 11.79 -31.05
N THR A 599 -9.32 11.35 -31.15
CA THR A 599 -10.06 10.61 -30.12
C THR A 599 -10.16 9.10 -30.40
N SER A 600 -10.02 8.63 -31.65
CA SER A 600 -9.91 7.20 -31.99
C SER A 600 -9.13 6.96 -33.29
N LEU A 601 -8.62 5.73 -33.49
CA LEU A 601 -7.92 5.30 -34.72
C LEU A 601 -8.86 4.79 -35.82
N ASP A 602 -10.18 4.77 -35.58
CA ASP A 602 -11.17 4.27 -36.55
C ASP A 602 -11.19 5.10 -37.84
N ALA A 603 -10.81 6.37 -37.75
CA ALA A 603 -10.67 7.25 -38.91
C ALA A 603 -9.62 6.75 -39.92
N ILE A 604 -8.57 6.05 -39.47
CA ILE A 604 -7.51 5.49 -40.32
C ILE A 604 -7.97 4.25 -41.08
N PHE A 605 -8.93 3.50 -40.52
CA PHE A 605 -9.53 2.31 -41.12
C PHE A 605 -10.93 2.60 -41.67
N SER A 606 -11.24 3.87 -41.94
CA SER A 606 -12.53 4.27 -42.47
C SER A 606 -12.75 3.72 -43.88
N TRP A 607 -14.01 3.42 -44.22
CA TRP A 607 -14.38 2.93 -45.54
C TRP A 607 -13.98 3.90 -46.67
N GLU A 608 -13.90 5.20 -46.38
CA GLU A 608 -13.42 6.22 -47.31
C GLU A 608 -11.93 6.07 -47.63
N THR A 609 -11.08 5.85 -46.61
CA THR A 609 -9.64 5.60 -46.82
C THR A 609 -9.41 4.28 -47.56
N ALA A 610 -10.21 3.25 -47.28
CA ALA A 610 -10.16 1.98 -48.00
C ALA A 610 -10.51 2.15 -49.48
N PHE A 611 -11.51 2.98 -49.82
CA PHE A 611 -11.85 3.28 -51.22
C PHE A 611 -10.75 4.07 -51.95
N LYS A 612 -10.11 5.04 -51.28
CA LYS A 612 -8.97 5.77 -51.86
C LYS A 612 -7.78 4.86 -52.14
N LEU A 613 -7.47 3.95 -51.21
CA LEU A 613 -6.41 2.95 -51.39
C LEU A 613 -6.77 1.93 -52.48
N LEU A 614 -8.03 1.52 -52.59
CA LEU A 614 -8.52 0.67 -53.68
C LEU A 614 -8.36 1.34 -55.05
N ALA A 615 -8.68 2.64 -55.18
CA ALA A 615 -8.50 3.38 -56.41
C ALA A 615 -7.02 3.41 -56.83
N ILE A 616 -6.10 3.66 -55.89
CA ILE A 616 -4.65 3.65 -56.14
C ILE A 616 -4.16 2.24 -56.50
N ALA A 617 -4.68 1.20 -55.83
CA ALA A 617 -4.35 -0.19 -56.12
C ALA A 617 -4.75 -0.58 -57.55
N LEU A 618 -5.95 -0.20 -58.02
CA LEU A 618 -6.42 -0.51 -59.37
C LEU A 618 -5.54 0.15 -60.45
N VAL A 619 -5.05 1.37 -60.22
CA VAL A 619 -4.12 2.05 -61.13
C VAL A 619 -2.81 1.26 -61.28
N ALA A 620 -2.33 0.64 -60.20
CA ALA A 620 -1.11 -0.18 -60.25
C ALA A 620 -1.21 -1.44 -61.14
N LEU A 621 -2.42 -1.90 -61.47
CA LEU A 621 -2.65 -3.04 -62.37
C LEU A 621 -2.66 -2.65 -63.86
N VAL A 622 -2.79 -1.35 -64.18
CA VAL A 622 -2.88 -0.86 -65.57
C VAL A 622 -1.60 -1.21 -66.37
N PRO A 623 -0.37 -0.99 -65.88
CA PRO A 623 0.83 -1.38 -66.62
C PRO A 623 0.92 -2.91 -66.83
N GLY A 624 0.57 -3.69 -65.81
CA GLY A 624 0.64 -5.16 -65.87
C GLY A 624 -0.34 -5.78 -66.87
N THR A 625 -1.53 -5.20 -67.04
CA THR A 625 -2.53 -5.64 -68.02
C THR A 625 -2.20 -5.19 -69.44
N LEU A 626 -1.65 -3.99 -69.60
CA LEU A 626 -1.16 -3.49 -70.90
C LEU A 626 0.00 -4.33 -71.43
N ILE A 627 0.99 -4.65 -70.58
CA ILE A 627 2.13 -5.51 -70.95
C ILE A 627 1.65 -6.90 -71.40
N LYS A 628 0.67 -7.48 -70.71
CA LYS A 628 0.07 -8.78 -71.07
C LYS A 628 -0.65 -8.72 -72.42
N LYS A 629 -1.39 -7.63 -72.68
CA LYS A 629 -2.11 -7.41 -73.95
C LYS A 629 -1.17 -7.16 -75.14
N PHE A 630 -0.06 -6.44 -74.94
CA PHE A 630 0.97 -6.22 -75.97
C PHE A 630 1.82 -7.47 -76.22
N SER A 631 2.15 -8.25 -75.19
CA SER A 631 2.89 -9.50 -75.32
C SER A 631 2.09 -10.57 -76.10
N GLN A 632 0.78 -10.71 -75.85
CA GLN A 632 -0.09 -11.60 -76.63
C GLN A 632 -0.26 -11.13 -78.08
N LYS A 633 -0.36 -9.82 -78.31
CA LYS A 633 -0.45 -9.26 -79.66
C LYS A 633 0.81 -9.50 -80.49
N ASN A 634 2.00 -9.43 -79.87
CA ASN A 634 3.27 -9.74 -80.52
C ASN A 634 3.45 -11.25 -80.81
N LEU A 635 2.93 -12.14 -79.94
CA LEU A 635 2.88 -13.58 -80.21
C LEU A 635 1.96 -13.92 -81.40
N TYR A 636 0.79 -13.28 -81.49
CA TYR A 636 -0.17 -13.49 -82.59
C TYR A 636 0.35 -12.94 -83.94
N LEU A 637 1.12 -11.84 -83.91
CA LEU A 637 1.79 -11.28 -85.10
C LEU A 637 2.95 -12.16 -85.60
N ASN A 638 3.64 -12.89 -84.71
CA ASN A 638 4.69 -13.84 -85.10
C ASN A 638 4.12 -15.17 -85.66
N GLU A 639 2.97 -15.65 -85.18
CA GLU A 639 2.30 -16.83 -85.76
C GLU A 639 1.75 -16.55 -87.17
N THR A 640 1.21 -15.35 -87.40
CA THR A 640 0.73 -14.92 -88.73
C THR A 640 1.87 -14.65 -89.73
N SER A 641 3.01 -14.14 -89.27
CA SER A 641 4.25 -14.03 -90.06
C SER A 641 4.78 -15.40 -90.50
N ASN A 642 4.82 -16.39 -89.60
CA ASN A 642 5.29 -17.74 -89.92
C ASN A 642 4.33 -18.52 -90.82
N THR A 643 3.02 -18.28 -90.76
CA THR A 643 2.06 -18.91 -91.69
C THR A 643 2.16 -18.35 -93.11
N HIS A 644 2.49 -17.08 -93.30
CA HIS A 644 2.77 -16.51 -94.62
C HIS A 644 4.07 -17.02 -95.25
N HIS A 645 5.09 -17.37 -94.45
CA HIS A 645 6.35 -17.90 -94.97
C HIS A 645 6.26 -19.38 -95.41
N VAL A 646 5.32 -20.16 -94.89
CA VAL A 646 5.13 -21.57 -95.26
C VAL A 646 4.30 -21.75 -96.54
N ASN A 647 3.37 -20.84 -96.84
CA ASN A 647 2.55 -20.94 -98.07
C ASN A 647 3.25 -20.46 -99.35
N SER A 648 4.38 -19.74 -99.27
CA SER A 648 5.13 -19.29 -100.47
C SER A 648 6.15 -20.32 -100.99
N ARG A 649 6.29 -21.49 -100.35
CA ARG A 649 7.27 -22.54 -100.74
C ARG A 649 6.67 -23.77 -101.43
N LYS A 650 5.38 -23.77 -101.75
CA LYS A 650 4.72 -24.87 -102.50
C LYS A 650 4.12 -24.35 -103.80
N HIS A 651 4.96 -23.91 -104.73
CA HIS A 651 4.70 -23.92 -106.18
C HIS A 651 6.05 -23.72 -106.89
N THR A 652 6.74 -24.83 -107.12
CA THR A 652 7.69 -25.04 -108.22
C THR A 652 7.72 -26.53 -108.50
#